data_AF-A0A9D9CPS2-F1
#
_entry.id   AF-A0A9D9CPS2-F1
#
_cell.length_a   1.000
_cell.length_b   1.000
_cell.length_c   1.000
_cell.angle_alpha   90.00
_cell.angle_beta   90.00
_cell.angle_gamma   90.00
#
_symmetry.space_group_name_H-M   'P 1'
#
loop_
_entity.id
_entity.type
_entity.pdbx_description
1 polymer ?
#
loop_
_entity_poly.entity_id
_entity_poly.type
_entity_poly.pdbx_seq_one_letter_code
_entity_poly.pdbx_strand_id
1 'polypeptide(L)'
;MKFKHFLALVLAICLISNAFAQKKAPKKQEVAVEQFAAIADSIHSYLRPTAVVGGSITVENVYIYPEKQMDIHFSRVLGDYPLRDGDVKNLYSIIKALLPQGYEGYKVTGYSSKTTFEQLSSPYYSGRKLPAAPAQKKGKVQVENKWVSKVNPEYNVTKGLQNDHIAMWQSHGWYYEQKLMRWEWQRARIFQTVEDLYTQSYVVPFLVPMLENAGAYVAMPRERDFHSYELIVDNDATTTSRTGGKYMESGNWSNTSVPAFADAKESYEYQENPFQMGTSRAVAAVKGNATATASWSTSVDADGKYAVYVSYTTLPNSSDCALYTVNYEGGSESFSVNQKMGGGTWVYIGTFPFEAGKEYSVVLSNGTPKGKTYRDNSVVTADAVKVGGGMGNIARKPSKEIISNMQSARNLDNTPIEMPDFEYQAEVSGYSRIREGARYWLQWAGYSDTLYSPNKNMNDYNDDYMCRGSWVNVLSGGSKVNPHQKGLNVPLDISFAFHTDAGTTLDDSMIGTLSIYTRFSNDKDVFPTGEPRVVNRDLADIVQTQLVDDVRALYEENWPRRGLWDRSYNESRRPEVPSMLLEFLSHQNFADMRYGLDPMFRFHVSRAIYKAILRFEANRKGLEYVVQPLPVESFAAVLVDNNSAKPTVKLSWTGVEDPLEPTAKPTGYVVYYQKVGGESGHKVVGPKEGTSITMEIDPDAIYTFRVAATNEGGISFPSEELSVGTTANWKENYTVLVMNGFDRVSAPASFATKDTMRAGLANYLDSGVPFVNDYAFIGAQHEYRRHIPWMDDDSPGFGAAYSNYEDKVVAGNTFDYPRKHGKSILKAGYNFVSASRSAVASGTVSLCDYPVVDMIMGKQVKSQVGRDGASKAQFEVFTPLLQKQITKYCQEGGRLLISGSYVASDIWDNLLDNEPSRPSHTGEVKNIVASLQKTSSDLQALLNTIHSEYTQVQKSNESLGFEYYKYDEEAVRKITETIDLSNKYIDSIGSTLAVTNKDLKAFEKGTDGDERSKTFAENILKFRWMTHFASAAGEVKMAQNPLGVGYNAIPSGKYTFETTPNEKVYSVESPDGLVPVGPNAWTIFRYADNNISAGVAYKGEDYRCVTLGFPIETLETEEQIDAILADILKFLTAEE
;
A
#
# COMPACT_ATOMS: atom_id res chain seq x y z
N MET A 1 15.15 -23.33 75.70
CA MET A 1 14.39 -24.56 75.38
C MET A 1 13.00 -24.34 74.73
N LYS A 2 12.53 -23.09 74.55
CA LYS A 2 11.19 -22.77 73.98
C LYS A 2 11.15 -22.33 72.49
N PHE A 3 12.29 -22.06 71.85
CA PHE A 3 12.32 -21.59 70.45
C PHE A 3 12.32 -22.73 69.41
N LYS A 4 12.95 -23.88 69.73
CA LYS A 4 12.93 -25.08 68.87
C LYS A 4 11.55 -25.75 68.78
N HIS A 5 10.75 -25.66 69.84
CA HIS A 5 9.39 -26.21 69.87
C HIS A 5 8.39 -25.33 69.11
N PHE A 6 8.59 -24.00 69.09
CA PHE A 6 7.78 -23.08 68.30
C PHE A 6 8.05 -23.23 66.80
N LEU A 7 9.32 -23.39 66.40
CA LEU A 7 9.68 -23.61 65.00
C LEU A 7 9.19 -24.97 64.48
N ALA A 8 9.23 -26.01 65.32
CA ALA A 8 8.67 -27.34 64.97
C ALA A 8 7.14 -27.33 64.87
N LEU A 9 6.45 -26.54 65.70
CA LEU A 9 4.99 -26.40 65.63
C LEU A 9 4.55 -25.59 64.39
N VAL A 10 5.29 -24.54 64.02
CA VAL A 10 5.02 -23.75 62.80
C VAL A 10 5.32 -24.56 61.53
N LEU A 11 6.40 -25.36 61.50
CA LEU A 11 6.67 -26.29 60.39
C LEU A 11 5.63 -27.41 60.31
N ALA A 12 5.15 -27.94 61.44
CA ALA A 12 4.08 -28.94 61.45
C ALA A 12 2.74 -28.37 60.97
N ILE A 13 2.41 -27.12 61.33
CA ILE A 13 1.19 -26.45 60.84
C ILE A 13 1.30 -26.13 59.34
N CYS A 14 2.47 -25.73 58.84
CA CYS A 14 2.70 -25.54 57.40
C CYS A 14 2.71 -26.85 56.58
N LEU A 15 3.14 -27.97 57.19
CA LEU A 15 3.09 -29.29 56.55
C LEU A 15 1.67 -29.90 56.57
N ILE A 16 0.87 -29.61 57.59
CA ILE A 16 -0.53 -30.06 57.66
C ILE A 16 -1.46 -29.20 56.79
N SER A 17 -1.15 -27.91 56.58
CA SER A 17 -1.90 -27.06 55.63
C SER A 17 -1.61 -27.36 54.17
N ASN A 18 -0.45 -27.95 53.83
CA ASN A 18 -0.14 -28.43 52.47
C ASN A 18 -0.68 -29.84 52.17
N ALA A 19 -1.06 -30.62 53.21
CA ALA A 19 -1.68 -31.94 53.03
C ALA A 19 -3.20 -31.89 52.76
N PHE A 20 -3.86 -30.77 53.08
CA PHE A 20 -5.30 -30.54 52.82
C PHE A 20 -5.54 -29.45 51.76
N ALA A 21 -4.77 -29.48 50.66
CA ALA A 21 -5.13 -28.75 49.44
C ALA A 21 -4.67 -29.45 48.14
N GLN A 22 -4.31 -30.73 48.19
CA GLN A 22 -4.38 -31.56 46.99
C GLN A 22 -5.84 -31.96 46.80
N LYS A 23 -6.61 -31.12 46.08
CA LYS A 23 -7.75 -31.66 45.34
C LYS A 23 -7.17 -32.76 44.45
N LYS A 24 -7.43 -34.03 44.79
CA LYS A 24 -7.20 -35.15 43.87
C LYS A 24 -7.75 -34.70 42.52
N ALA A 25 -6.90 -34.69 41.49
CA ALA A 25 -7.36 -34.44 40.13
C ALA A 25 -8.58 -35.34 39.89
N PRO A 26 -9.69 -34.82 39.34
CA PRO A 26 -10.85 -35.65 39.06
C PRO A 26 -10.38 -36.85 38.26
N LYS A 27 -10.82 -38.06 38.65
CA LYS A 27 -10.56 -39.29 37.88
C LYS A 27 -11.12 -39.07 36.48
N LYS A 28 -10.27 -38.69 35.53
CA LYS A 28 -10.64 -38.59 34.11
C LYS A 28 -10.51 -39.96 33.47
N GLN A 29 -11.52 -40.36 32.72
CA GLN A 29 -11.49 -41.58 31.92
C GLN A 29 -11.35 -41.19 30.46
N GLU A 30 -10.35 -41.76 29.78
CA GLU A 30 -10.21 -41.64 28.34
C GLU A 30 -11.11 -42.66 27.64
N VAL A 31 -11.76 -42.24 26.56
CA VAL A 31 -12.73 -43.06 25.80
C VAL A 31 -12.24 -43.24 24.36
N ALA A 32 -12.56 -44.40 23.78
CA ALA A 32 -12.27 -44.75 22.40
C ALA A 32 -12.84 -43.70 21.41
N VAL A 33 -11.96 -43.10 20.60
CA VAL A 33 -12.29 -41.97 19.72
C VAL A 33 -13.12 -42.38 18.50
N GLU A 34 -13.09 -43.67 18.12
CA GLU A 34 -13.78 -44.21 16.95
C GLU A 34 -15.30 -44.00 17.02
N GLN A 35 -15.86 -44.00 18.24
CA GLN A 35 -17.29 -43.76 18.48
C GLN A 35 -17.70 -42.31 18.18
N PHE A 36 -16.75 -41.39 18.05
CA PHE A 36 -16.97 -39.96 17.84
C PHE A 36 -16.57 -39.51 16.42
N ALA A 37 -16.18 -40.43 15.51
CA ALA A 37 -15.73 -40.10 14.16
C ALA A 37 -16.77 -39.30 13.34
N ALA A 38 -18.05 -39.70 13.42
CA ALA A 38 -19.14 -39.02 12.70
C ALA A 38 -19.32 -37.55 13.09
N ILE A 39 -18.96 -37.18 14.34
CA ILE A 39 -18.96 -35.78 14.79
C ILE A 39 -17.90 -34.99 14.02
N ALA A 40 -16.67 -35.52 13.93
CA ALA A 40 -15.57 -34.85 13.22
C ALA A 40 -15.88 -34.68 11.72
N ASP A 41 -16.42 -35.70 11.06
CA ASP A 41 -16.80 -35.63 9.64
C ASP A 41 -17.90 -34.59 9.37
N SER A 42 -18.89 -34.51 10.26
CA SER A 42 -19.98 -33.54 10.16
C SER A 42 -19.49 -32.11 10.40
N ILE A 43 -18.63 -31.92 11.40
CA ILE A 43 -17.98 -30.62 11.65
C ILE A 43 -17.10 -30.21 10.45
N HIS A 44 -16.33 -31.14 9.89
CA HIS A 44 -15.52 -30.88 8.70
C HIS A 44 -16.39 -30.39 7.54
N SER A 45 -17.46 -31.12 7.24
CA SER A 45 -18.38 -30.78 6.15
C SER A 45 -19.03 -29.41 6.35
N TYR A 46 -19.36 -29.06 7.59
CA TYR A 46 -19.92 -27.75 7.95
C TYR A 46 -18.91 -26.60 7.75
N LEU A 47 -17.66 -26.77 8.17
CA LEU A 47 -16.65 -25.70 8.13
C LEU A 47 -15.99 -25.53 6.75
N ARG A 48 -15.96 -26.58 5.92
CA ARG A 48 -15.27 -26.59 4.61
C ARG A 48 -15.56 -25.38 3.69
N PRO A 49 -16.79 -24.84 3.59
CA PRO A 49 -17.06 -23.68 2.74
C PRO A 49 -16.45 -22.35 3.26
N THR A 50 -16.04 -22.29 4.53
CA THR A 50 -15.60 -21.03 5.17
C THR A 50 -14.13 -20.70 4.88
N ALA A 51 -13.29 -21.71 4.63
CA ALA A 51 -11.88 -21.55 4.31
C ALA A 51 -11.29 -22.84 3.68
N VAL A 52 -10.28 -22.65 2.83
CA VAL A 52 -9.42 -23.69 2.28
C VAL A 52 -8.36 -24.07 3.32
N VAL A 53 -8.67 -25.09 4.12
CA VAL A 53 -7.77 -25.62 5.15
C VAL A 53 -7.24 -26.98 4.71
N GLY A 54 -5.93 -27.19 4.85
CA GLY A 54 -5.29 -28.47 4.53
C GLY A 54 -5.44 -29.51 5.64
N GLY A 55 -5.75 -30.75 5.27
CA GLY A 55 -5.89 -31.90 6.19
C GLY A 55 -7.34 -32.18 6.61
N SER A 56 -7.53 -33.15 7.49
CA SER A 56 -8.85 -33.56 7.99
C SER A 56 -9.02 -33.29 9.48
N ILE A 57 -10.19 -32.76 9.84
CA ILE A 57 -10.65 -32.70 11.23
C ILE A 57 -10.91 -34.14 11.72
N THR A 58 -10.25 -34.52 12.81
CA THR A 58 -10.41 -35.82 13.48
C THR A 58 -10.56 -35.60 14.99
N VAL A 59 -11.09 -36.59 15.72
CA VAL A 59 -11.04 -36.59 17.19
C VAL A 59 -9.73 -37.23 17.64
N GLU A 60 -8.92 -36.50 18.41
CA GLU A 60 -7.63 -36.97 18.94
C GLU A 60 -7.80 -37.65 20.31
N ASN A 61 -8.59 -37.06 21.21
CA ASN A 61 -8.84 -37.60 22.55
C ASN A 61 -10.24 -37.22 23.05
N VAL A 62 -10.84 -38.07 23.87
CA VAL A 62 -12.08 -37.77 24.60
C VAL A 62 -11.87 -38.09 26.08
N TYR A 63 -12.12 -37.12 26.95
CA TYR A 63 -12.02 -37.28 28.39
C TYR A 63 -13.39 -37.11 29.05
N ILE A 64 -13.74 -38.05 29.92
CA ILE A 64 -14.94 -38.00 30.74
C ILE A 64 -14.56 -37.74 32.19
N TYR A 65 -15.33 -36.87 32.84
CA TYR A 65 -15.16 -36.51 34.25
C TYR A 65 -16.40 -36.88 35.08
N PRO A 66 -16.25 -36.96 36.42
CA PRO A 66 -17.39 -37.01 37.33
C PRO A 66 -18.38 -35.86 37.06
N GLU A 67 -19.67 -36.04 37.38
CA GLU A 67 -20.74 -35.04 37.17
C GLU A 67 -21.21 -34.84 35.71
N LYS A 68 -21.03 -35.85 34.84
CA LYS A 68 -21.46 -35.82 33.43
C LYS A 68 -20.80 -34.66 32.65
N GLN A 69 -19.50 -34.46 32.81
CA GLN A 69 -18.72 -33.53 31.99
C GLN A 69 -17.84 -34.30 31.01
N MET A 70 -17.68 -33.77 29.79
CA MET A 70 -16.92 -34.38 28.71
C MET A 70 -16.08 -33.32 27.99
N ASP A 71 -14.81 -33.62 27.77
CA ASP A 71 -13.94 -32.85 26.88
C ASP A 71 -13.69 -33.65 25.60
N ILE A 72 -13.90 -33.04 24.44
CA ILE A 72 -13.58 -33.63 23.13
C ILE A 72 -12.47 -32.80 22.50
N HIS A 73 -11.33 -33.43 22.26
CA HIS A 73 -10.17 -32.82 21.62
C HIS A 73 -10.14 -33.20 20.15
N PHE A 74 -10.27 -32.20 19.29
CA PHE A 74 -10.17 -32.31 17.85
C PHE A 74 -8.75 -31.99 17.38
N SER A 75 -8.41 -32.49 16.19
CA SER A 75 -7.14 -32.19 15.54
C SER A 75 -6.97 -30.70 15.32
N ARG A 76 -5.70 -30.27 15.21
CA ARG A 76 -5.33 -28.86 14.99
C ARG A 76 -6.04 -28.21 13.79
N VAL A 77 -6.42 -29.02 12.81
CA VAL A 77 -7.08 -28.60 11.57
C VAL A 77 -8.36 -27.80 11.86
N LEU A 78 -9.11 -28.16 12.90
CA LEU A 78 -10.32 -27.42 13.30
C LEU A 78 -9.97 -25.98 13.72
N GLY A 79 -8.89 -25.80 14.47
CA GLY A 79 -8.44 -24.49 14.93
C GLY A 79 -7.94 -23.56 13.82
N ASP A 80 -7.62 -24.11 12.65
CA ASP A 80 -7.20 -23.33 11.48
C ASP A 80 -8.39 -22.65 10.76
N TYR A 81 -9.65 -22.96 11.12
CA TYR A 81 -10.84 -22.27 10.59
C TYR A 81 -11.14 -20.95 11.32
N PRO A 82 -11.64 -19.92 10.61
CA PRO A 82 -12.02 -18.63 11.19
C PRO A 82 -13.40 -18.72 11.87
N LEU A 83 -13.48 -19.39 13.02
CA LEU A 83 -14.74 -19.58 13.73
C LEU A 83 -15.36 -18.24 14.16
N ARG A 84 -16.69 -18.18 14.11
CA ARG A 84 -17.52 -17.12 14.69
C ARG A 84 -18.40 -17.70 15.80
N ASP A 85 -19.03 -16.84 16.60
CA ASP A 85 -19.92 -17.30 17.69
C ASP A 85 -21.10 -18.16 17.18
N GLY A 86 -21.56 -17.90 15.95
CA GLY A 86 -22.55 -18.74 15.28
C GLY A 86 -22.02 -20.14 14.98
N ASP A 87 -20.79 -20.24 14.48
CA ASP A 87 -20.13 -21.52 14.21
C ASP A 87 -19.96 -22.32 15.49
N VAL A 88 -19.44 -21.70 16.57
CA VAL A 88 -19.27 -22.38 17.87
C VAL A 88 -20.58 -23.01 18.35
N LYS A 89 -21.71 -22.29 18.24
CA LYS A 89 -23.04 -22.82 18.59
C LYS A 89 -23.43 -24.02 17.71
N ASN A 90 -23.15 -23.94 16.41
CA ASN A 90 -23.45 -25.01 15.46
C ASN A 90 -22.56 -26.25 15.71
N LEU A 91 -21.27 -26.06 16.00
CA LEU A 91 -20.36 -27.14 16.37
C LEU A 91 -20.87 -27.91 17.61
N TYR A 92 -21.28 -27.20 18.67
CA TYR A 92 -21.87 -27.85 19.84
C TYR A 92 -23.22 -28.52 19.55
N SER A 93 -24.01 -27.98 18.62
CA SER A 93 -25.27 -28.60 18.18
C SER A 93 -25.02 -29.91 17.42
N ILE A 94 -24.02 -29.94 16.53
CA ILE A 94 -23.56 -31.14 15.83
C ILE A 94 -23.08 -32.18 16.84
N ILE A 95 -22.21 -31.78 17.79
CA ILE A 95 -21.74 -32.68 18.86
C ILE A 95 -22.94 -33.26 19.59
N LYS A 96 -23.85 -32.43 20.11
CA LYS A 96 -25.00 -32.87 20.90
C LYS A 96 -25.92 -33.83 20.13
N ALA A 97 -26.13 -33.58 18.83
CA ALA A 97 -26.98 -34.42 17.98
C ALA A 97 -26.36 -35.80 17.68
N LEU A 98 -25.03 -35.90 17.69
CA LEU A 98 -24.28 -37.08 17.30
C LEU A 98 -23.52 -37.72 18.47
N LEU A 99 -23.78 -37.29 19.72
CA LEU A 99 -23.19 -37.92 20.90
C LEU A 99 -23.58 -39.41 20.95
N PRO A 100 -22.64 -40.32 21.25
CA PRO A 100 -22.96 -41.74 21.40
C PRO A 100 -23.97 -41.97 22.52
N GLN A 101 -24.74 -43.06 22.38
CA GLN A 101 -25.76 -43.43 23.35
C GLN A 101 -25.19 -43.53 24.77
N GLY A 102 -25.85 -42.90 25.75
CA GLY A 102 -25.42 -42.84 27.14
C GLY A 102 -24.70 -41.53 27.54
N TYR A 103 -24.40 -40.66 26.58
CA TYR A 103 -23.77 -39.35 26.82
C TYR A 103 -24.70 -38.15 26.62
N GLU A 104 -26.00 -38.34 26.37
CA GLU A 104 -26.96 -37.30 25.96
C GLU A 104 -27.13 -36.17 27.00
N GLY A 105 -26.86 -36.47 28.26
CA GLY A 105 -26.92 -35.51 29.38
C GLY A 105 -25.58 -34.89 29.78
N TYR A 106 -24.51 -35.08 29.00
CA TYR A 106 -23.20 -34.56 29.33
C TYR A 106 -23.04 -33.09 28.93
N LYS A 107 -22.39 -32.31 29.80
CA LYS A 107 -21.88 -30.97 29.45
C LYS A 107 -20.56 -31.16 28.70
N VAL A 108 -20.55 -30.79 27.42
CA VAL A 108 -19.39 -30.97 26.55
C VAL A 108 -18.60 -29.67 26.42
N THR A 109 -17.27 -29.77 26.43
CA THR A 109 -16.34 -28.71 26.02
C THR A 109 -15.51 -29.20 24.83
N GLY A 110 -15.52 -28.43 23.74
CA GLY A 110 -14.74 -28.75 22.53
C GLY A 110 -13.39 -28.04 22.52
N TYR A 111 -12.32 -28.76 22.15
CA TYR A 111 -10.97 -28.22 22.04
C TYR A 111 -10.34 -28.49 20.67
N SER A 112 -9.46 -27.60 20.23
CA SER A 112 -8.44 -27.87 19.20
C SER A 112 -7.11 -27.25 19.62
N SER A 113 -6.02 -28.01 19.57
CA SER A 113 -4.67 -27.57 19.98
C SER A 113 -4.62 -26.85 21.35
N LYS A 114 -5.31 -27.39 22.37
CA LYS A 114 -5.45 -26.81 23.72
C LYS A 114 -6.24 -25.49 23.80
N THR A 115 -6.97 -25.13 22.74
CA THR A 115 -7.84 -23.95 22.68
C THR A 115 -9.30 -24.39 22.65
N THR A 116 -10.15 -23.80 23.49
CA THR A 116 -11.59 -24.12 23.43
C THR A 116 -12.23 -23.50 22.19
N PHE A 117 -13.36 -24.03 21.75
CA PHE A 117 -14.12 -23.44 20.63
C PHE A 117 -14.46 -21.96 20.85
N GLU A 118 -14.78 -21.56 22.07
CA GLU A 118 -15.08 -20.16 22.41
C GLU A 118 -13.86 -19.24 22.28
N GLN A 119 -12.66 -19.75 22.57
CA GLN A 119 -11.40 -19.00 22.39
C GLN A 119 -10.93 -18.96 20.94
N LEU A 120 -11.39 -19.90 20.11
CA LEU A 120 -11.18 -19.88 18.66
C LEU A 120 -12.14 -18.93 17.94
N SER A 121 -13.21 -18.47 18.59
CA SER A 121 -14.06 -17.40 18.06
C SER A 121 -13.51 -16.04 18.47
N SER A 122 -13.26 -15.16 17.50
CA SER A 122 -12.77 -13.81 17.84
C SER A 122 -13.88 -12.97 18.49
N PRO A 123 -13.65 -12.38 19.68
CA PRO A 123 -14.66 -11.57 20.35
C PRO A 123 -15.02 -10.29 19.56
N TYR A 124 -14.13 -9.83 18.68
CA TYR A 124 -14.30 -8.63 17.86
C TYR A 124 -15.58 -8.69 17.01
N TYR A 125 -15.82 -9.80 16.31
CA TYR A 125 -16.99 -9.97 15.44
C TYR A 125 -18.32 -10.10 16.19
N SER A 126 -18.27 -10.25 17.51
CA SER A 126 -19.43 -10.26 18.40
C SER A 126 -19.66 -8.92 19.10
N GLY A 127 -18.94 -7.86 18.70
CA GLY A 127 -18.99 -6.55 19.34
C GLY A 127 -18.40 -6.52 20.76
N ARG A 128 -17.62 -7.54 21.14
CA ARG A 128 -16.95 -7.60 22.45
C ARG A 128 -15.56 -7.00 22.36
N LYS A 129 -15.07 -6.53 23.51
CA LYS A 129 -13.71 -6.01 23.65
C LYS A 129 -12.71 -7.16 23.62
N LEU A 130 -11.64 -7.01 22.84
CA LEU A 130 -10.50 -7.92 22.81
C LEU A 130 -9.80 -7.94 24.18
N PRO A 131 -9.19 -9.08 24.57
CA PRO A 131 -8.30 -9.12 25.72
C PRO A 131 -7.22 -8.05 25.62
N ALA A 132 -6.91 -7.41 26.74
CA ALA A 132 -5.86 -6.40 26.85
C ALA A 132 -5.19 -6.49 28.22
N ALA A 133 -4.00 -5.93 28.36
CA ALA A 133 -3.33 -5.82 29.64
C ALA A 133 -4.23 -5.13 30.71
N PRO A 134 -4.14 -5.52 32.00
CA PRO A 134 -4.90 -4.87 33.07
C PRO A 134 -4.66 -3.36 33.08
N ALA A 135 -5.74 -2.56 33.07
CA ALA A 135 -5.64 -1.12 33.02
C ALA A 135 -4.80 -0.57 34.18
N GLN A 136 -3.76 0.23 33.87
CA GLN A 136 -3.12 1.07 34.88
C GLN A 136 -4.19 2.00 35.49
N LYS A 137 -4.19 2.18 36.81
CA LYS A 137 -5.20 2.92 37.58
C LYS A 137 -5.65 4.20 36.86
N LYS A 138 -6.96 4.34 36.60
CA LYS A 138 -7.59 5.57 36.09
C LYS A 138 -7.24 6.74 37.02
N GLY A 139 -6.66 7.81 36.48
CA GLY A 139 -6.40 9.03 37.25
C GLY A 139 -5.22 9.91 36.83
N LYS A 140 -4.45 9.57 35.79
CA LYS A 140 -3.46 10.49 35.21
C LYS A 140 -3.80 10.75 33.74
N VAL A 141 -3.77 12.02 33.35
CA VAL A 141 -3.84 12.49 31.96
C VAL A 141 -2.92 11.60 31.11
N GLN A 142 -3.41 11.04 30.00
CA GLN A 142 -2.53 10.35 29.05
C GLN A 142 -1.49 11.36 28.56
N VAL A 143 -0.27 11.27 29.07
CA VAL A 143 0.85 12.07 28.59
C VAL A 143 1.21 11.54 27.21
N GLU A 144 1.33 12.44 26.23
CA GLU A 144 1.80 12.12 24.88
C GLU A 144 3.16 11.42 24.98
N ASN A 145 3.24 10.18 24.49
CA ASN A 145 4.46 9.35 24.57
C ASN A 145 4.93 8.92 23.18
N LYS A 146 4.79 9.80 22.18
CA LYS A 146 5.27 9.56 20.81
C LYS A 146 6.79 9.55 20.79
N TRP A 147 7.37 8.72 19.92
CA TRP A 147 8.82 8.69 19.73
C TRP A 147 9.27 9.89 18.89
N VAL A 148 8.60 10.12 17.76
CA VAL A 148 8.74 11.31 16.91
C VAL A 148 7.37 11.90 16.66
N SER A 149 7.25 13.23 16.68
CA SER A 149 5.99 13.93 16.41
C SER A 149 6.25 15.29 15.76
N LYS A 150 5.51 15.62 14.70
CA LYS A 150 5.55 16.95 14.09
C LYS A 150 5.00 18.00 15.07
N VAL A 151 5.69 19.14 15.23
CA VAL A 151 5.34 20.17 16.22
C VAL A 151 4.12 20.98 15.78
N ASN A 152 3.99 21.25 14.48
CA ASN A 152 2.86 21.97 13.89
C ASN A 152 2.33 21.16 12.69
N PRO A 153 1.60 20.06 12.93
CA PRO A 153 1.04 19.27 11.84
C PRO A 153 -0.08 20.04 11.13
N GLU A 154 -0.23 19.79 9.83
CA GLU A 154 -1.27 20.39 8.98
C GLU A 154 -2.69 19.94 9.34
N TYR A 155 -2.80 18.80 10.03
CA TYR A 155 -4.04 18.15 10.42
C TYR A 155 -3.89 17.47 11.78
N ASN A 156 -5.02 17.21 12.44
CA ASN A 156 -5.05 16.56 13.75
C ASN A 156 -5.68 15.18 13.66
N VAL A 157 -4.98 14.18 14.19
CA VAL A 157 -5.48 12.81 14.32
C VAL A 157 -6.01 12.60 15.74
N THR A 158 -7.30 12.26 15.84
CA THR A 158 -8.01 12.05 17.12
C THR A 158 -8.68 10.68 17.22
N LYS A 159 -8.95 10.01 16.10
CA LYS A 159 -9.57 8.68 16.02
C LYS A 159 -8.83 7.74 15.06
N GLY A 160 -7.55 8.02 14.82
CA GLY A 160 -6.66 7.17 14.03
C GLY A 160 -5.79 6.30 14.94
N LEU A 161 -4.54 6.14 14.53
CA LEU A 161 -3.46 5.43 15.23
C LEU A 161 -2.57 6.38 16.04
N GLN A 162 -3.10 7.51 16.52
CA GLN A 162 -2.27 8.46 17.23
C GLN A 162 -1.73 7.84 18.54
N ASN A 163 -0.40 7.92 18.72
CA ASN A 163 0.36 7.29 19.81
C ASN A 163 0.55 5.77 19.70
N ASP A 164 0.25 5.18 18.55
CA ASP A 164 0.65 3.80 18.25
C ASP A 164 2.08 3.73 17.72
N HIS A 165 2.83 2.72 18.20
CA HIS A 165 4.12 2.35 17.64
C HIS A 165 4.03 0.95 17.02
N ILE A 166 4.29 0.86 15.72
CA ILE A 166 4.15 -0.40 14.97
C ILE A 166 5.53 -0.83 14.49
N ALA A 167 5.92 -2.06 14.80
CA ALA A 167 7.05 -2.70 14.15
C ALA A 167 6.55 -3.47 12.93
N MET A 168 7.08 -3.19 11.75
CA MET A 168 6.63 -3.80 10.51
C MET A 168 7.78 -4.03 9.52
N TRP A 169 7.66 -5.10 8.73
CA TRP A 169 8.60 -5.39 7.64
C TRP A 169 7.94 -6.19 6.54
N GLN A 170 8.43 -5.97 5.32
CA GLN A 170 8.32 -6.87 4.18
C GLN A 170 9.22 -8.12 4.39
N SER A 171 9.14 -9.12 3.51
CA SER A 171 9.75 -10.46 3.64
C SER A 171 11.31 -10.43 3.74
N HIS A 172 11.98 -11.44 3.21
CA HIS A 172 13.43 -11.56 3.14
C HIS A 172 14.07 -10.47 2.29
N GLY A 173 15.40 -10.43 2.28
CA GLY A 173 16.20 -9.54 1.45
C GLY A 173 17.46 -10.24 0.97
N TRP A 174 18.19 -9.58 0.07
CA TRP A 174 19.48 -10.03 -0.47
C TRP A 174 20.42 -10.39 0.69
N TYR A 175 20.94 -11.62 0.67
CA TYR A 175 21.75 -12.17 1.75
C TYR A 175 22.97 -12.94 1.22
N TYR A 176 23.98 -13.10 2.06
CA TYR A 176 25.18 -13.86 1.75
C TYR A 176 24.98 -15.35 2.07
N GLU A 177 24.91 -16.20 1.06
CA GLU A 177 24.83 -17.64 1.20
C GLU A 177 26.21 -18.23 1.51
N GLN A 178 26.36 -18.67 2.76
CA GLN A 178 27.62 -19.14 3.33
C GLN A 178 28.21 -20.34 2.55
N LYS A 179 27.37 -21.29 2.11
CA LYS A 179 27.81 -22.50 1.42
C LYS A 179 28.23 -22.24 -0.03
N LEU A 180 27.51 -21.35 -0.72
CA LEU A 180 27.78 -20.97 -2.11
C LEU A 180 28.79 -19.82 -2.21
N MET A 181 29.14 -19.19 -1.08
CA MET A 181 30.10 -18.10 -0.96
C MET A 181 29.75 -16.91 -1.86
N ARG A 182 28.45 -16.60 -1.97
CA ARG A 182 27.94 -15.52 -2.83
C ARG A 182 26.76 -14.83 -2.17
N TRP A 183 26.47 -13.61 -2.63
CA TRP A 183 25.20 -12.97 -2.34
C TRP A 183 24.11 -13.50 -3.27
N GLU A 184 22.90 -13.75 -2.73
CA GLU A 184 21.74 -14.23 -3.49
C GLU A 184 20.39 -13.82 -2.87
N TRP A 185 19.32 -14.02 -3.65
CA TRP A 185 17.94 -13.87 -3.19
C TRP A 185 17.48 -15.16 -2.51
N GLN A 186 16.50 -15.04 -1.61
CA GLN A 186 15.89 -16.21 -0.98
C GLN A 186 15.06 -17.04 -1.97
N ARG A 187 14.44 -16.37 -2.95
CA ARG A 187 13.56 -16.97 -3.94
C ARG A 187 14.05 -16.72 -5.35
N ALA A 188 13.72 -17.66 -6.23
CA ALA A 188 13.99 -17.56 -7.64
C ALA A 188 13.38 -16.32 -8.32
N ARG A 189 14.02 -15.93 -9.42
CA ARG A 189 13.64 -14.83 -10.32
C ARG A 189 12.53 -15.26 -11.27
N ILE A 190 11.28 -15.08 -10.85
CA ILE A 190 10.10 -15.51 -11.61
C ILE A 190 9.04 -14.42 -11.68
N PHE A 191 8.27 -14.43 -12.78
CA PHE A 191 7.20 -13.46 -13.03
C PHE A 191 7.64 -12.01 -12.83
N GLN A 192 8.86 -11.70 -13.30
CA GLN A 192 9.49 -10.38 -13.30
C GLN A 192 9.85 -9.81 -11.93
N THR A 193 9.85 -10.63 -10.88
CA THR A 193 10.23 -10.20 -9.53
C THR A 193 10.88 -11.32 -8.72
N VAL A 194 11.23 -11.02 -7.48
CA VAL A 194 11.56 -11.97 -6.40
C VAL A 194 10.71 -11.59 -5.19
N GLU A 195 10.36 -12.56 -4.34
CA GLU A 195 9.54 -12.33 -3.13
C GLU A 195 10.06 -11.17 -2.28
N ASP A 196 11.38 -11.15 -2.10
CA ASP A 196 12.15 -10.22 -1.28
C ASP A 196 11.92 -8.74 -1.67
N LEU A 197 11.79 -8.46 -2.96
CA LEU A 197 11.50 -7.13 -3.50
C LEU A 197 10.00 -6.90 -3.69
N TYR A 198 9.28 -7.95 -4.05
CA TYR A 198 7.85 -7.92 -4.33
C TYR A 198 7.04 -7.45 -3.13
N THR A 199 7.25 -8.04 -1.95
CA THR A 199 6.54 -7.66 -0.71
C THR A 199 6.82 -6.21 -0.31
N GLN A 200 8.00 -5.68 -0.64
CA GLN A 200 8.38 -4.29 -0.40
C GLN A 200 7.50 -3.30 -1.16
N SER A 201 7.04 -3.66 -2.36
CA SER A 201 6.17 -2.83 -3.20
C SER A 201 4.76 -2.62 -2.63
N TYR A 202 4.40 -3.34 -1.57
CA TYR A 202 3.21 -3.08 -0.75
C TYR A 202 3.56 -2.20 0.45
N VAL A 203 4.59 -2.62 1.19
CA VAL A 203 4.88 -2.09 2.53
C VAL A 203 5.36 -0.65 2.46
N VAL A 204 6.39 -0.36 1.67
CA VAL A 204 7.07 0.94 1.69
C VAL A 204 6.26 2.05 0.99
N PRO A 205 5.71 1.87 -0.23
CA PRO A 205 5.00 2.94 -0.92
C PRO A 205 3.56 3.16 -0.44
N PHE A 206 2.92 2.16 0.19
CA PHE A 206 1.50 2.23 0.54
C PHE A 206 1.23 2.03 2.03
N LEU A 207 1.53 0.85 2.59
CA LEU A 207 1.09 0.50 3.94
C LEU A 207 1.76 1.37 5.03
N VAL A 208 3.07 1.59 4.96
CA VAL A 208 3.80 2.46 5.89
C VAL A 208 3.23 3.90 5.86
N PRO A 209 3.11 4.57 4.70
CA PRO A 209 2.47 5.89 4.63
C PRO A 209 1.04 5.93 5.17
N MET A 210 0.22 4.90 4.95
CA MET A 210 -1.15 4.87 5.49
C MET A 210 -1.18 4.84 7.02
N LEU A 211 -0.27 4.07 7.64
CA LEU A 211 -0.15 4.00 9.10
C LEU A 211 0.38 5.32 9.68
N GLU A 212 1.38 5.93 9.05
CA GLU A 212 1.96 7.21 9.45
C GLU A 212 0.98 8.37 9.28
N ASN A 213 0.24 8.40 8.16
CA ASN A 213 -0.82 9.38 7.90
C ASN A 213 -1.96 9.29 8.93
N ALA A 214 -2.23 8.09 9.44
CA ALA A 214 -3.15 7.85 10.54
C ALA A 214 -2.52 8.11 11.93
N GLY A 215 -1.30 8.61 12.02
CA GLY A 215 -0.67 9.10 13.26
C GLY A 215 0.21 8.10 14.02
N ALA A 216 0.46 6.92 13.46
CA ALA A 216 1.38 5.93 14.03
C ALA A 216 2.85 6.32 13.78
N TYR A 217 3.77 5.79 14.60
CA TYR A 217 5.18 5.70 14.24
C TYR A 217 5.49 4.26 13.79
N VAL A 218 6.04 4.10 12.58
CA VAL A 218 6.38 2.78 12.04
C VAL A 218 7.89 2.55 12.09
N ALA A 219 8.31 1.58 12.89
CA ALA A 219 9.69 1.12 12.96
C ALA A 219 9.91 -0.05 11.99
N MET A 220 11.02 -0.04 11.25
CA MET A 220 11.38 -1.09 10.31
C MET A 220 12.79 -1.65 10.60
N PRO A 221 12.99 -2.98 10.57
CA PRO A 221 14.30 -3.63 10.71
C PRO A 221 15.06 -3.70 9.38
N ARG A 222 14.61 -2.98 8.35
CA ARG A 222 15.25 -2.82 7.03
C ARG A 222 15.21 -1.35 6.65
N GLU A 223 16.15 -0.92 5.80
CA GLU A 223 16.11 0.42 5.20
C GLU A 223 14.80 0.60 4.40
N ARG A 224 14.31 1.84 4.32
CA ARG A 224 13.05 2.20 3.64
C ARG A 224 13.23 3.27 2.56
N ASP A 225 14.39 3.92 2.50
CA ASP A 225 14.73 4.85 1.44
C ASP A 225 15.32 4.12 0.25
N PHE A 226 14.75 4.43 -0.90
CA PHE A 226 15.05 3.82 -2.17
C PHE A 226 16.32 4.36 -2.84
N HIS A 227 16.81 5.52 -2.41
CA HIS A 227 18.02 6.11 -2.97
C HIS A 227 19.26 5.29 -2.59
N SER A 228 20.07 4.94 -3.59
CA SER A 228 21.39 4.35 -3.43
C SER A 228 22.42 5.35 -2.88
N TYR A 229 22.11 6.64 -2.92
CA TYR A 229 22.89 7.71 -2.32
C TYR A 229 22.65 7.77 -0.80
N GLU A 230 23.72 7.97 -0.04
CA GLU A 230 23.68 8.27 1.38
C GLU A 230 24.78 9.26 1.72
N LEU A 231 24.44 10.19 2.60
CA LEU A 231 25.39 11.09 3.21
C LEU A 231 25.20 11.17 4.72
N ILE A 232 26.31 11.11 5.43
CA ILE A 232 26.41 11.13 6.88
C ILE A 232 27.13 12.41 7.29
N VAL A 233 26.47 13.19 8.14
CA VAL A 233 27.06 14.34 8.83
C VAL A 233 27.15 14.00 10.30
N ASP A 234 28.34 14.11 10.89
CA ASP A 234 28.65 13.63 12.23
C ASP A 234 29.48 14.67 13.00
N ASN A 235 29.42 14.65 14.33
CA ASN A 235 30.35 15.40 15.18
C ASN A 235 31.75 14.81 15.21
N ASP A 236 31.88 13.51 14.95
CA ASP A 236 33.18 12.85 14.81
C ASP A 236 33.74 13.01 13.40
N ALA A 237 35.04 13.31 13.30
CA ALA A 237 35.71 13.46 12.02
C ALA A 237 36.04 12.07 11.42
N THR A 238 35.42 11.76 10.29
CA THR A 238 35.63 10.52 9.51
C THR A 238 35.88 10.87 8.05
N THR A 239 36.41 9.93 7.26
CA THR A 239 36.85 10.17 5.87
C THR A 239 36.33 9.12 4.89
N THR A 240 35.20 8.49 5.20
CA THR A 240 34.60 7.50 4.28
C THR A 240 33.92 8.21 3.10
N SER A 241 33.63 7.46 2.04
CA SER A 241 32.94 7.98 0.85
C SER A 241 31.52 8.48 1.14
N ARG A 242 30.94 8.12 2.29
CA ARG A 242 29.60 8.54 2.74
C ARG A 242 29.64 9.78 3.63
N THR A 243 30.83 10.16 4.11
CA THR A 243 30.95 11.29 5.04
C THR A 243 31.07 12.59 4.27
N GLY A 244 30.25 13.56 4.66
CA GLY A 244 30.18 14.84 3.98
C GLY A 244 29.45 15.89 4.81
N GLY A 245 29.33 17.09 4.26
CA GLY A 245 28.66 18.19 4.93
C GLY A 245 29.47 18.81 6.07
N LYS A 246 28.77 19.52 6.97
CA LYS A 246 29.36 20.28 8.07
C LYS A 246 28.53 20.10 9.35
N TYR A 247 29.21 19.73 10.44
CA TYR A 247 28.67 19.78 11.79
C TYR A 247 29.11 21.05 12.51
N MET A 248 28.18 21.73 13.18
CA MET A 248 28.49 22.92 14.00
C MET A 248 27.66 22.94 15.29
N GLU A 249 28.28 23.42 16.36
CA GLU A 249 27.64 23.64 17.66
C GLU A 249 27.61 25.13 18.02
N SER A 250 26.54 25.56 18.69
CA SER A 250 26.48 26.84 19.40
C SER A 250 26.14 26.60 20.88
N GLY A 251 26.71 27.40 21.78
CA GLY A 251 26.57 27.22 23.23
C GLY A 251 27.55 26.20 23.82
N ASN A 252 27.29 25.75 25.05
CA ASN A 252 28.23 24.94 25.82
C ASN A 252 27.89 23.44 25.77
N TRP A 253 28.22 22.79 24.66
CA TRP A 253 28.09 21.34 24.49
C TRP A 253 29.29 20.60 25.09
N SER A 254 29.06 19.36 25.53
CA SER A 254 30.09 18.49 26.10
C SER A 254 29.88 17.03 25.67
N ASN A 255 30.96 16.25 25.62
CA ASN A 255 30.86 14.82 25.32
C ASN A 255 30.07 14.08 26.40
N THR A 256 29.23 13.13 25.98
CA THR A 256 28.66 12.14 26.89
C THR A 256 29.70 11.05 27.22
N SER A 257 29.38 10.22 28.20
CA SER A 257 30.22 9.07 28.59
C SER A 257 29.83 7.77 27.89
N VAL A 258 28.84 7.80 26.99
CA VAL A 258 28.31 6.61 26.31
C VAL A 258 28.82 6.64 24.87
N PRO A 259 29.39 5.53 24.35
CA PRO A 259 29.76 5.44 22.94
C PRO A 259 28.57 5.75 22.02
N ALA A 260 28.87 6.35 20.87
CA ALA A 260 27.88 6.77 19.89
C ALA A 260 28.31 6.38 18.47
N PHE A 261 27.57 6.85 17.47
CA PHE A 261 27.86 6.55 16.08
C PHE A 261 29.16 7.23 15.62
N ALA A 262 29.94 6.50 14.82
CA ALA A 262 30.89 7.11 13.89
C ALA A 262 31.02 6.21 12.65
N ASP A 263 31.00 6.81 11.46
CA ASP A 263 31.29 6.07 10.22
C ASP A 263 32.80 5.90 10.03
N ALA A 264 33.43 5.08 10.88
CA ALA A 264 34.88 4.94 10.94
C ALA A 264 35.50 4.13 9.78
N LYS A 265 34.71 3.39 9.01
CA LYS A 265 35.20 2.45 7.97
C LYS A 265 34.33 2.46 6.72
N GLU A 266 34.95 2.24 5.56
CA GLU A 266 34.20 2.08 4.31
C GLU A 266 33.26 0.87 4.33
N SER A 267 33.71 -0.22 4.91
CA SER A 267 32.90 -1.42 5.13
C SER A 267 33.16 -2.01 6.52
N TYR A 268 32.16 -2.74 7.03
CA TYR A 268 32.18 -3.33 8.37
C TYR A 268 32.09 -4.85 8.27
N GLU A 269 32.95 -5.56 8.99
CA GLU A 269 32.94 -7.02 9.09
C GLU A 269 32.20 -7.49 10.36
N TYR A 270 32.35 -8.76 10.72
CA TYR A 270 31.66 -9.38 11.87
C TYR A 270 31.91 -8.64 13.19
N GLN A 271 30.85 -8.48 13.98
CA GLN A 271 30.87 -7.89 15.34
C GLN A 271 31.27 -6.42 15.40
N GLU A 272 31.56 -5.79 14.26
CA GLU A 272 31.87 -4.38 14.19
C GLU A 272 30.58 -3.57 14.24
N ASN A 273 30.48 -2.71 15.25
CA ASN A 273 29.31 -1.90 15.53
C ASN A 273 29.68 -0.41 15.42
N PRO A 274 29.19 0.33 14.41
CA PRO A 274 29.53 1.74 14.22
C PRO A 274 29.03 2.64 15.38
N PHE A 275 27.99 2.21 16.11
CA PHE A 275 27.49 2.89 17.31
C PHE A 275 28.35 2.67 18.57
N GLN A 276 29.52 2.04 18.43
CA GLN A 276 30.53 1.91 19.49
C GLN A 276 31.85 2.58 19.11
N MET A 277 31.90 3.34 18.02
CA MET A 277 33.13 3.89 17.46
C MET A 277 33.24 5.42 17.61
N GLY A 278 32.15 6.10 17.95
CA GLY A 278 32.08 7.55 18.07
C GLY A 278 31.71 8.07 19.46
N THR A 279 31.41 9.36 19.51
CA THR A 279 31.07 10.15 20.68
C THR A 279 29.81 10.94 20.43
N SER A 280 28.96 11.11 21.45
CA SER A 280 27.80 12.00 21.35
C SER A 280 27.99 13.24 22.22
N ARG A 281 27.23 14.27 21.88
CA ARG A 281 27.28 15.60 22.48
C ARG A 281 26.03 15.84 23.32
N ALA A 282 26.15 16.55 24.44
CA ALA A 282 25.03 16.89 25.32
C ALA A 282 25.07 18.32 25.80
N VAL A 283 23.88 18.89 25.99
CA VAL A 283 23.66 20.20 26.60
C VAL A 283 22.38 20.20 27.45
N ALA A 284 22.34 21.03 28.48
CA ALA A 284 21.15 21.21 29.30
C ALA A 284 19.99 21.76 28.45
N ALA A 285 18.80 21.15 28.58
CA ALA A 285 17.59 21.68 28.00
C ALA A 285 17.13 22.93 28.78
N VAL A 286 16.52 23.87 28.07
CA VAL A 286 16.03 25.13 28.63
C VAL A 286 14.55 25.33 28.34
N LYS A 287 13.89 26.07 29.24
CA LYS A 287 12.49 26.47 29.08
C LYS A 287 12.41 27.61 28.05
N GLY A 288 11.62 27.43 27.00
CA GLY A 288 11.43 28.44 25.96
C GLY A 288 12.52 28.41 24.89
N ASN A 289 13.00 29.59 24.50
CA ASN A 289 13.91 29.75 23.36
C ASN A 289 15.26 29.05 23.57
N ALA A 290 15.84 28.60 22.47
CA ALA A 290 17.15 27.95 22.45
C ALA A 290 18.25 28.88 22.98
N THR A 291 19.18 28.30 23.72
CA THR A 291 20.46 28.93 24.12
C THR A 291 21.67 28.19 23.56
N ALA A 292 21.44 27.00 22.99
CA ALA A 292 22.44 26.17 22.32
C ALA A 292 21.77 25.36 21.19
N THR A 293 22.53 25.12 20.11
CA THR A 293 22.08 24.32 18.97
C THR A 293 23.20 23.42 18.46
N ALA A 294 22.84 22.32 17.82
CA ALA A 294 23.71 21.52 16.96
C ALA A 294 23.10 21.48 15.56
N SER A 295 23.91 21.69 14.52
CA SER A 295 23.45 21.73 13.12
C SER A 295 24.30 20.86 12.22
N TRP A 296 23.64 20.08 11.37
CA TRP A 296 24.22 19.24 10.34
C TRP A 296 23.79 19.77 8.98
N SER A 297 24.72 20.29 8.17
CA SER A 297 24.42 20.88 6.87
C SER A 297 25.03 20.07 5.74
N THR A 298 24.31 19.84 4.64
CA THR A 298 24.78 19.07 3.49
C THR A 298 24.04 19.40 2.19
N SER A 299 24.62 19.05 1.06
CA SER A 299 23.97 18.96 -0.25
C SER A 299 23.81 17.51 -0.71
N VAL A 300 22.96 17.31 -1.71
CA VAL A 300 22.80 16.04 -2.43
C VAL A 300 23.24 16.20 -3.88
N ASP A 301 23.53 15.10 -4.57
CA ASP A 301 24.04 15.12 -5.96
C ASP A 301 22.93 15.03 -7.02
N ALA A 302 21.71 14.67 -6.62
CA ALA A 302 20.57 14.55 -7.51
C ALA A 302 19.28 15.06 -6.85
N ASP A 303 18.39 15.66 -7.65
CA ASP A 303 17.07 16.06 -7.21
C ASP A 303 16.28 14.83 -6.76
N GLY A 304 15.66 14.91 -5.59
CA GLY A 304 14.96 13.73 -5.06
C GLY A 304 14.33 13.96 -3.70
N LYS A 305 13.67 12.93 -3.22
CA LYS A 305 13.07 12.88 -1.88
C LYS A 305 13.85 11.94 -0.99
N TYR A 306 14.64 12.47 -0.08
CA TYR A 306 15.55 11.68 0.75
C TYR A 306 14.99 11.52 2.15
N ALA A 307 15.09 10.30 2.69
CA ALA A 307 14.84 10.03 4.08
C ALA A 307 15.91 10.69 4.95
N VAL A 308 15.48 11.28 6.05
CA VAL A 308 16.35 11.90 7.05
C VAL A 308 16.22 11.12 8.34
N TYR A 309 17.38 10.63 8.81
CA TYR A 309 17.53 9.94 10.08
C TYR A 309 18.40 10.76 11.01
N VAL A 310 18.10 10.70 12.30
CA VAL A 310 18.94 11.28 13.35
C VAL A 310 19.40 10.18 14.29
N SER A 311 20.55 10.38 14.93
CA SER A 311 20.92 9.62 16.12
C SER A 311 21.19 10.52 17.32
N TYR A 312 21.13 9.91 18.50
CA TYR A 312 21.32 10.53 19.79
C TYR A 312 21.53 9.46 20.88
N THR A 313 21.92 9.88 22.07
CA THR A 313 22.13 9.00 23.23
C THR A 313 21.02 9.19 24.27
N THR A 314 20.40 8.10 24.71
CA THR A 314 19.47 8.14 25.84
C THR A 314 20.25 8.17 27.16
N LEU A 315 20.05 9.22 27.95
CA LEU A 315 20.57 9.42 29.30
C LEU A 315 19.42 9.39 30.32
N PRO A 316 19.68 9.10 31.62
CA PRO A 316 18.64 9.04 32.65
C PRO A 316 17.78 10.30 32.77
N ASN A 317 18.34 11.47 32.44
CA ASN A 317 17.67 12.77 32.44
C ASN A 317 17.41 13.33 31.03
N SER A 318 17.41 12.51 29.96
CA SER A 318 17.08 13.00 28.61
C SER A 318 15.70 13.66 28.54
N SER A 319 15.59 14.69 27.71
CA SER A 319 14.32 15.32 27.35
C SER A 319 13.43 14.36 26.56
N ASP A 320 12.11 14.45 26.75
CA ASP A 320 11.12 13.74 25.93
C ASP A 320 10.55 14.61 24.79
N CYS A 321 11.11 15.79 24.58
CA CYS A 321 10.68 16.73 23.53
C CYS A 321 11.86 17.51 22.93
N ALA A 322 12.94 16.82 22.58
CA ALA A 322 14.07 17.41 21.85
C ALA A 322 13.59 17.95 20.49
N LEU A 323 13.92 19.20 20.18
CA LEU A 323 13.39 19.91 19.01
C LEU A 323 14.35 19.82 17.83
N TYR A 324 13.99 19.05 16.81
CA TYR A 324 14.69 19.02 15.53
C TYR A 324 13.95 19.86 14.48
N THR A 325 14.68 20.61 13.67
CA THR A 325 14.15 21.31 12.49
C THR A 325 14.91 20.85 11.26
N VAL A 326 14.18 20.31 10.27
CA VAL A 326 14.73 19.94 8.96
C VAL A 326 14.43 21.06 7.99
N ASN A 327 15.47 21.69 7.45
CA ASN A 327 15.41 22.65 6.36
C ASN A 327 15.65 21.89 5.05
N TYR A 328 14.77 22.04 4.08
CA TYR A 328 14.77 21.29 2.82
C TYR A 328 14.30 22.19 1.67
N GLU A 329 14.23 21.69 0.44
CA GLU A 329 13.82 22.52 -0.70
C GLU A 329 12.39 23.04 -0.51
N GLY A 330 12.25 24.37 -0.57
CA GLY A 330 10.97 25.05 -0.44
C GLY A 330 10.47 25.27 0.99
N GLY A 331 11.17 24.82 2.06
CA GLY A 331 10.68 25.09 3.42
C GLY A 331 11.44 24.46 4.58
N SER A 332 10.76 24.39 5.73
CA SER A 332 11.29 23.79 6.95
C SER A 332 10.19 23.15 7.78
N GLU A 333 10.49 22.00 8.39
CA GLU A 333 9.57 21.29 9.29
C GLU A 333 10.24 20.98 10.62
N SER A 334 9.46 21.03 11.72
CA SER A 334 9.97 20.82 13.07
C SER A 334 9.31 19.63 13.76
N PHE A 335 10.13 18.85 14.46
CA PHE A 335 9.79 17.59 15.10
C PHE A 335 10.22 17.59 16.57
N SER A 336 9.34 17.10 17.44
CA SER A 336 9.62 16.79 18.83
C SER A 336 9.97 15.31 18.94
N VAL A 337 11.20 15.01 19.35
CA VAL A 337 11.73 13.66 19.51
C VAL A 337 11.89 13.32 20.99
N ASN A 338 11.39 12.16 21.40
CA ASN A 338 11.51 11.68 22.77
C ASN A 338 12.82 10.91 22.98
N GLN A 339 13.86 11.62 23.44
CA GLN A 339 15.19 11.03 23.64
C GLN A 339 15.30 10.11 24.87
N LYS A 340 14.20 9.87 25.61
CA LYS A 340 14.15 8.84 26.66
C LYS A 340 14.01 7.41 26.12
N MET A 341 13.78 7.29 24.82
CA MET A 341 13.68 6.02 24.12
C MET A 341 14.48 6.08 22.83
N GLY A 342 14.84 4.93 22.27
CA GLY A 342 15.39 4.83 20.92
C GLY A 342 16.80 5.42 20.70
N GLY A 343 17.56 5.72 21.75
CA GLY A 343 18.95 6.18 21.60
C GLY A 343 19.92 5.06 21.19
N GLY A 344 21.00 5.42 20.48
CA GLY A 344 22.03 4.48 20.02
C GLY A 344 21.65 3.68 18.77
N THR A 345 20.76 4.22 17.93
CA THR A 345 20.38 3.66 16.63
C THR A 345 19.94 4.79 15.68
N TRP A 346 19.57 4.47 14.44
CA TRP A 346 19.00 5.42 13.49
C TRP A 346 17.50 5.63 13.74
N VAL A 347 17.10 6.89 13.92
CA VAL A 347 15.69 7.28 14.14
C VAL A 347 15.19 8.04 12.93
N TYR A 348 14.22 7.47 12.21
CA TYR A 348 13.59 8.10 11.06
C TYR A 348 12.77 9.33 11.49
N ILE A 349 13.02 10.47 10.86
CA ILE A 349 12.28 11.73 11.08
C ILE A 349 11.22 11.95 10.00
N GLY A 350 11.57 11.73 8.73
CA GLY A 350 10.72 12.02 7.59
C GLY A 350 11.48 11.91 6.27
N THR A 351 10.77 12.12 5.17
CA THR A 351 11.33 12.14 3.81
C THR A 351 11.02 13.49 3.19
N PHE A 352 12.06 14.20 2.73
CA PHE A 352 11.94 15.60 2.30
C PHE A 352 12.54 15.82 0.92
N PRO A 353 12.06 16.81 0.14
CA PRO A 353 12.65 17.13 -1.16
C PRO A 353 13.98 17.89 -0.99
N PHE A 354 15.00 17.47 -1.74
CA PHE A 354 16.29 18.16 -1.85
C PHE A 354 16.61 18.38 -3.34
N GLU A 355 17.16 19.53 -3.67
CA GLU A 355 17.69 19.84 -4.99
C GLU A 355 19.20 19.62 -5.03
N ALA A 356 19.70 19.11 -6.17
CA ALA A 356 21.10 18.85 -6.39
C ALA A 356 21.96 20.10 -6.19
N GLY A 357 23.07 19.97 -5.46
CA GLY A 357 24.05 21.04 -5.26
C GLY A 357 23.64 22.18 -4.32
N LYS A 358 22.39 22.24 -3.83
CA LYS A 358 21.97 23.19 -2.79
C LYS A 358 22.27 22.65 -1.38
N GLU A 359 22.69 23.54 -0.48
CA GLU A 359 22.97 23.19 0.93
C GLU A 359 21.70 23.31 1.77
N TYR A 360 21.39 22.25 2.51
CA TYR A 360 20.25 22.12 3.43
C TYR A 360 20.75 21.68 4.80
N SER A 361 19.90 21.69 5.83
CA SER A 361 20.35 21.36 7.19
C SER A 361 19.30 20.75 8.10
N VAL A 362 19.77 19.96 9.07
CA VAL A 362 19.01 19.53 10.24
C VAL A 362 19.57 20.27 11.45
N VAL A 363 18.71 20.81 12.30
CA VAL A 363 19.11 21.59 13.49
C VAL A 363 18.43 21.03 14.74
N LEU A 364 19.21 20.63 15.74
CA LEU A 364 18.73 20.32 17.08
C LEU A 364 18.86 21.55 17.98
N SER A 365 17.77 21.89 18.67
CA SER A 365 17.68 22.97 19.66
C SER A 365 17.56 22.42 21.08
N ASN A 366 18.25 23.05 22.04
CA ASN A 366 18.06 22.77 23.47
C ASN A 366 16.83 23.46 24.09
N GLY A 367 16.11 24.27 23.31
CA GLY A 367 14.87 24.91 23.72
C GLY A 367 13.69 23.94 23.74
N THR A 368 12.80 24.11 24.70
CA THR A 368 11.58 23.29 24.79
C THR A 368 10.53 23.81 23.79
N PRO A 369 9.99 22.96 22.89
CA PRO A 369 8.94 23.37 21.95
C PRO A 369 7.71 23.93 22.66
N LYS A 370 7.05 24.91 22.05
CA LYS A 370 5.78 25.45 22.56
C LYS A 370 4.75 24.32 22.70
N GLY A 371 4.04 24.29 23.83
CA GLY A 371 3.04 23.25 24.12
C GLY A 371 3.60 21.94 24.68
N LYS A 372 4.93 21.75 24.68
CA LYS A 372 5.59 20.60 25.33
C LYS A 372 6.00 20.95 26.77
N THR A 373 6.19 19.92 27.59
CA THR A 373 6.50 20.09 29.03
C THR A 373 8.01 20.12 29.23
N TYR A 374 8.52 21.25 29.73
CA TYR A 374 9.91 21.33 30.19
C TYR A 374 10.10 20.51 31.47
N ARG A 375 11.23 19.81 31.58
CA ARG A 375 11.65 19.11 32.81
C ARG A 375 12.94 19.70 33.34
N ASP A 376 12.93 20.09 34.62
CA ASP A 376 14.11 20.62 35.29
C ASP A 376 15.27 19.62 35.21
N ASN A 377 16.48 20.14 34.94
CA ASN A 377 17.72 19.37 34.77
C ASN A 377 17.68 18.32 33.64
N SER A 378 16.74 18.43 32.70
CA SER A 378 16.76 17.59 31.51
C SER A 378 17.86 18.00 30.53
N VAL A 379 18.30 17.06 29.69
CA VAL A 379 19.34 17.28 28.68
C VAL A 379 18.83 16.90 27.29
N VAL A 380 19.36 17.56 26.26
CA VAL A 380 19.26 17.08 24.87
C VAL A 380 20.63 16.57 24.44
N THR A 381 20.64 15.55 23.59
CA THR A 381 21.85 14.93 23.05
C THR A 381 21.85 14.95 21.53
N ALA A 382 23.03 15.07 20.93
CA ALA A 382 23.30 15.11 19.50
C ALA A 382 24.38 14.08 19.15
N ASP A 383 24.28 13.49 17.97
CA ASP A 383 25.26 12.54 17.43
C ASP A 383 25.40 12.80 15.91
N ALA A 384 24.86 11.91 15.07
CA ALA A 384 24.90 12.03 13.62
C ALA A 384 23.53 12.24 12.94
N VAL A 385 23.57 12.73 11.70
CA VAL A 385 22.44 12.81 10.76
C VAL A 385 22.79 12.04 9.50
N LYS A 386 21.84 11.24 9.02
CA LYS A 386 21.95 10.45 7.78
C LYS A 386 20.85 10.89 6.81
N VAL A 387 21.24 11.24 5.59
CA VAL A 387 20.36 11.63 4.48
C VAL A 387 20.49 10.59 3.37
N GLY A 388 19.40 9.93 3.00
CA GLY A 388 19.40 8.88 1.97
C GLY A 388 19.50 7.44 2.51
N GLY A 389 19.25 6.47 1.63
CA GLY A 389 19.23 5.04 1.96
C GLY A 389 20.60 4.36 1.86
N GLY A 390 21.39 4.72 0.85
CA GLY A 390 22.78 4.28 0.69
C GLY A 390 22.96 2.88 0.11
N MET A 391 24.22 2.55 -0.14
CA MET A 391 24.66 1.22 -0.57
C MET A 391 24.97 0.32 0.64
N GLY A 392 24.82 -0.99 0.45
CA GLY A 392 25.24 -2.00 1.42
C GLY A 392 26.73 -1.87 1.76
N ASN A 393 27.04 -1.77 3.05
CA ASN A 393 28.40 -1.57 3.56
C ASN A 393 28.83 -2.63 4.58
N ILE A 394 28.01 -3.67 4.79
CA ILE A 394 28.38 -4.82 5.61
C ILE A 394 29.05 -5.86 4.72
N ALA A 395 30.34 -6.07 4.91
CA ALA A 395 31.14 -7.02 4.13
C ALA A 395 31.02 -8.43 4.71
N ARG A 396 30.89 -9.43 3.83
CA ARG A 396 30.70 -10.84 4.19
C ARG A 396 31.73 -11.73 3.50
N LYS A 397 32.10 -12.80 4.19
CA LYS A 397 32.87 -13.95 3.71
C LYS A 397 32.30 -15.23 4.34
N PRO A 398 32.70 -16.43 3.94
CA PRO A 398 32.30 -17.62 4.67
C PRO A 398 32.92 -17.63 6.08
N SER A 399 32.13 -18.04 7.06
CA SER A 399 32.63 -18.35 8.41
C SER A 399 33.38 -19.69 8.43
N LYS A 400 34.19 -19.93 9.46
CA LYS A 400 34.99 -21.18 9.58
C LYS A 400 34.12 -22.43 9.63
N GLU A 401 32.97 -22.31 10.29
CA GLU A 401 31.96 -23.36 10.38
C GLU A 401 30.64 -22.77 9.88
N ILE A 402 29.91 -23.50 9.03
CA ILE A 402 28.63 -23.06 8.47
C ILE A 402 27.54 -24.07 8.83
N ILE A 403 26.28 -23.61 8.88
CA ILE A 403 25.11 -24.48 9.01
C ILE A 403 24.16 -24.26 7.84
N SER A 404 23.43 -25.31 7.44
CA SER A 404 22.51 -25.24 6.29
C SER A 404 21.30 -24.36 6.58
N ASN A 405 20.79 -23.70 5.54
CA ASN A 405 19.57 -22.91 5.60
C ASN A 405 18.37 -23.76 6.03
N MET A 406 17.60 -23.25 7.00
CA MET A 406 16.40 -23.92 7.51
C MET A 406 15.16 -23.06 7.36
N GLN A 407 14.06 -23.67 6.90
CA GLN A 407 12.74 -23.04 6.97
C GLN A 407 12.32 -22.80 8.42
N SER A 408 11.66 -21.67 8.69
CA SER A 408 11.27 -21.22 10.04
C SER A 408 10.45 -22.23 10.86
N ALA A 409 9.76 -23.17 10.19
CA ALA A 409 8.91 -24.19 10.81
C ALA A 409 9.56 -25.58 10.96
N ARG A 410 10.79 -25.81 10.47
CA ARG A 410 11.45 -27.13 10.50
C ARG A 410 12.59 -27.18 11.51
N ASN A 411 12.72 -28.30 12.20
CA ASN A 411 13.92 -28.67 12.96
C ASN A 411 14.71 -29.66 12.10
N LEU A 412 15.70 -29.18 11.35
CA LEU A 412 16.64 -30.02 10.60
C LEU A 412 17.97 -30.15 11.37
N ASP A 413 18.83 -31.05 10.88
CA ASP A 413 20.16 -31.28 11.43
C ASP A 413 21.00 -29.98 11.37
N ASN A 414 21.41 -29.50 12.54
CA ASN A 414 22.14 -28.26 12.75
C ASN A 414 23.65 -28.50 12.87
N THR A 415 24.14 -29.63 12.36
CA THR A 415 25.55 -30.00 12.41
C THR A 415 26.39 -28.99 11.63
N PRO A 416 27.34 -28.30 12.29
CA PRO A 416 28.26 -27.40 11.60
C PRO A 416 29.15 -28.16 10.60
N ILE A 417 29.39 -27.53 9.46
CA ILE A 417 30.29 -28.00 8.41
C ILE A 417 31.50 -27.07 8.39
N GLU A 418 32.71 -27.63 8.54
CA GLU A 418 33.93 -26.85 8.39
C GLU A 418 34.12 -26.43 6.94
N MET A 419 34.35 -25.13 6.72
CA MET A 419 34.73 -24.60 5.42
C MET A 419 36.20 -24.91 5.13
N PRO A 420 36.59 -25.09 3.85
CA PRO A 420 37.97 -25.26 3.48
C PRO A 420 38.85 -24.12 4.05
N ASP A 421 40.04 -24.47 4.54
CA ASP A 421 41.00 -23.49 5.05
C ASP A 421 41.61 -22.69 3.88
N PHE A 422 40.92 -21.61 3.51
CA PHE A 422 41.28 -20.69 2.43
C PHE A 422 41.14 -19.25 2.89
N GLU A 423 41.95 -18.34 2.33
CA GLU A 423 41.85 -16.90 2.61
C GLU A 423 40.75 -16.28 1.74
N TYR A 424 39.56 -16.16 2.30
CA TYR A 424 38.42 -15.55 1.64
C TYR A 424 38.45 -14.01 1.74
N GLN A 425 38.23 -13.33 0.61
CA GLN A 425 38.03 -11.89 0.59
C GLN A 425 36.62 -11.54 1.10
N ALA A 426 36.52 -10.49 1.91
CA ALA A 426 35.22 -9.99 2.37
C ALA A 426 34.64 -9.05 1.31
N GLU A 427 33.36 -9.25 0.97
CA GLU A 427 32.67 -8.51 -0.08
C GLU A 427 31.37 -7.91 0.45
N VAL A 428 31.12 -6.64 0.13
CA VAL A 428 29.82 -6.02 0.34
C VAL A 428 28.81 -6.55 -0.69
N SER A 429 27.52 -6.32 -0.47
CA SER A 429 26.46 -6.84 -1.34
C SER A 429 26.50 -6.35 -2.78
N GLY A 430 26.99 -5.13 -3.00
CA GLY A 430 26.91 -4.44 -4.29
C GLY A 430 25.53 -3.84 -4.60
N TYR A 431 24.57 -3.95 -3.68
CA TYR A 431 23.19 -3.47 -3.86
C TYR A 431 22.87 -2.31 -2.92
N SER A 432 21.82 -1.55 -3.24
CA SER A 432 21.27 -0.54 -2.33
C SER A 432 20.76 -1.20 -1.05
N ARG A 433 20.95 -0.54 0.09
CA ARG A 433 20.69 -1.12 1.42
C ARG A 433 19.25 -1.55 1.64
N ILE A 434 18.31 -0.88 0.97
CA ILE A 434 16.89 -1.23 0.99
C ILE A 434 16.62 -2.67 0.52
N ARG A 435 17.50 -3.23 -0.29
CA ARG A 435 17.40 -4.58 -0.84
C ARG A 435 17.97 -5.66 0.08
N GLU A 436 18.80 -5.28 1.03
CA GLU A 436 19.46 -6.22 1.93
C GLU A 436 18.50 -6.78 2.99
N GLY A 437 18.80 -7.98 3.47
CA GLY A 437 18.13 -8.58 4.62
C GLY A 437 18.27 -7.73 5.90
N ALA A 438 17.35 -7.92 6.84
CA ALA A 438 17.26 -7.17 8.08
C ALA A 438 18.55 -7.19 8.90
N ARG A 439 19.28 -8.31 8.89
CA ARG A 439 20.51 -8.44 9.68
C ARG A 439 21.59 -7.41 9.35
N TYR A 440 21.73 -7.03 8.07
CA TYR A 440 22.76 -6.09 7.63
C TYR A 440 22.40 -4.67 8.06
N TRP A 441 21.13 -4.29 7.86
CA TRP A 441 20.60 -3.04 8.38
C TRP A 441 20.74 -2.95 9.90
N LEU A 442 20.43 -4.01 10.64
CA LEU A 442 20.51 -4.01 12.10
C LEU A 442 21.95 -3.91 12.60
N GLN A 443 22.93 -4.47 11.90
CA GLN A 443 24.34 -4.21 12.19
C GLN A 443 24.68 -2.73 11.95
N TRP A 444 24.31 -2.19 10.79
CA TRP A 444 24.54 -0.78 10.45
C TRP A 444 23.83 0.19 11.41
N ALA A 445 22.66 -0.18 11.91
CA ALA A 445 21.86 0.55 12.87
C ALA A 445 22.27 0.33 14.34
N GLY A 446 23.40 -0.36 14.58
CA GLY A 446 24.05 -0.39 15.88
C GLY A 446 23.56 -1.46 16.86
N TYR A 447 22.75 -2.42 16.41
CA TYR A 447 22.31 -3.50 17.27
C TYR A 447 23.45 -4.51 17.54
N SER A 448 23.39 -5.20 18.69
CA SER A 448 24.37 -6.23 19.05
C SER A 448 24.35 -7.41 18.07
N ASP A 449 25.52 -7.98 17.81
CA ASP A 449 25.71 -9.24 17.08
C ASP A 449 24.87 -10.41 17.62
N THR A 450 24.65 -10.48 18.93
CA THR A 450 23.74 -11.47 19.54
C THR A 450 22.30 -11.40 19.03
N LEU A 451 21.89 -10.26 18.48
CA LEU A 451 20.56 -10.03 17.91
C LEU A 451 20.54 -10.27 16.40
N TYR A 452 21.46 -9.66 15.64
CA TYR A 452 21.46 -9.77 14.17
C TYR A 452 22.19 -11.01 13.65
N SER A 453 22.93 -11.71 14.53
CA SER A 453 23.61 -12.96 14.22
C SER A 453 23.48 -14.01 15.34
N PRO A 454 22.25 -14.48 15.64
CA PRO A 454 22.03 -15.51 16.66
C PRO A 454 22.76 -16.82 16.35
N ASN A 455 23.06 -17.11 15.08
CA ASN A 455 23.85 -18.26 14.66
C ASN A 455 25.35 -17.97 14.54
N LYS A 456 25.87 -16.90 15.16
CA LYS A 456 27.31 -16.57 15.23
C LYS A 456 27.99 -16.51 13.86
N ASN A 457 27.32 -15.93 12.88
CA ASN A 457 27.73 -15.77 11.49
C ASN A 457 27.80 -17.06 10.65
N MET A 458 27.33 -18.19 11.17
CA MET A 458 27.32 -19.46 10.46
C MET A 458 26.18 -19.58 9.45
N ASN A 459 25.16 -18.69 9.52
CA ASN A 459 24.02 -18.70 8.62
C ASN A 459 23.29 -17.35 8.54
N ASP A 460 23.48 -16.65 7.43
CA ASP A 460 22.94 -15.31 7.22
C ASP A 460 21.43 -15.34 6.90
N TYR A 461 20.97 -16.38 6.20
CA TYR A 461 19.55 -16.56 5.85
C TYR A 461 18.67 -16.71 7.10
N ASN A 462 19.06 -17.60 8.00
CA ASN A 462 18.37 -17.82 9.26
C ASN A 462 18.50 -16.61 10.18
N ASP A 463 19.69 -15.98 10.23
CA ASP A 463 19.91 -14.77 11.00
C ASP A 463 18.97 -13.61 10.58
N ASP A 464 18.71 -13.47 9.28
CA ASP A 464 17.82 -12.43 8.73
C ASP A 464 16.41 -12.47 9.32
N TYR A 465 15.70 -13.60 9.28
CA TYR A 465 14.34 -13.63 9.85
C TYR A 465 14.32 -13.81 11.37
N MET A 466 15.34 -14.46 11.95
CA MET A 466 15.37 -14.72 13.39
C MET A 466 15.66 -13.48 14.23
N CYS A 467 16.30 -12.48 13.64
CA CYS A 467 16.65 -11.23 14.32
C CYS A 467 15.42 -10.32 14.53
N ARG A 468 14.44 -10.33 13.62
CA ARG A 468 13.32 -9.36 13.56
C ARG A 468 12.43 -9.39 14.81
N GLY A 469 12.01 -10.59 15.23
CA GLY A 469 11.22 -10.74 16.45
C GLY A 469 12.00 -10.40 17.72
N SER A 470 13.32 -10.63 17.73
CA SER A 470 14.21 -10.27 18.84
C SER A 470 14.49 -8.76 18.88
N TRP A 471 14.55 -8.13 17.70
CA TRP A 471 14.66 -6.68 17.54
C TRP A 471 13.44 -5.96 18.12
N VAL A 472 12.23 -6.46 17.89
CA VAL A 472 11.01 -5.97 18.56
C VAL A 472 11.16 -5.98 20.08
N ASN A 473 11.74 -7.05 20.64
CA ASN A 473 11.94 -7.17 22.09
C ASN A 473 13.01 -6.23 22.63
N VAL A 474 14.09 -5.99 21.88
CA VAL A 474 15.13 -5.01 22.24
C VAL A 474 14.59 -3.58 22.15
N LEU A 475 13.83 -3.25 21.10
CA LEU A 475 13.25 -1.92 20.93
C LEU A 475 12.23 -1.64 22.05
N SER A 476 11.41 -2.64 22.41
CA SER A 476 10.38 -2.52 23.45
C SER A 476 10.84 -2.71 24.89
N GLY A 477 11.98 -3.35 25.13
CA GLY A 477 12.49 -3.61 26.48
C GLY A 477 12.57 -2.34 27.33
N GLY A 478 12.02 -2.40 28.54
CA GLY A 478 11.97 -1.30 29.52
C GLY A 478 10.74 -0.41 29.38
N SER A 479 9.98 -0.56 28.29
CA SER A 479 8.72 0.16 28.07
C SER A 479 7.56 -0.43 28.88
N LYS A 480 6.38 0.23 28.80
CA LYS A 480 5.13 -0.24 29.43
C LYS A 480 4.63 -1.60 28.91
N VAL A 481 5.01 -2.00 27.69
CA VAL A 481 4.56 -3.25 27.05
C VAL A 481 5.54 -4.40 27.26
N ASN A 482 6.82 -4.10 27.54
CA ASN A 482 7.84 -5.09 27.87
C ASN A 482 8.71 -4.62 29.07
N PRO A 483 8.13 -4.52 30.28
CA PRO A 483 8.76 -3.84 31.42
C PRO A 483 9.88 -4.65 32.10
N HIS A 484 9.95 -5.96 31.84
CA HIS A 484 10.88 -6.86 32.54
C HIS A 484 12.20 -7.08 31.79
N GLN A 485 12.23 -6.80 30.49
CA GLN A 485 13.44 -6.84 29.67
C GLN A 485 14.10 -5.45 29.64
N LYS A 486 15.44 -5.41 29.50
CA LYS A 486 16.15 -4.15 29.22
C LYS A 486 16.17 -3.90 27.71
N GLY A 487 16.03 -2.64 27.29
CA GLY A 487 15.98 -2.28 25.88
C GLY A 487 15.91 -0.78 25.66
N LEU A 488 15.36 -0.38 24.51
CA LEU A 488 15.32 1.01 24.06
C LEU A 488 14.05 1.76 24.45
N ASN A 489 13.20 1.19 25.31
CA ASN A 489 12.01 1.81 25.92
C ASN A 489 10.91 2.28 24.94
N VAL A 490 10.89 1.84 23.68
CA VAL A 490 9.86 2.23 22.71
C VAL A 490 8.64 1.32 22.87
N PRO A 491 7.44 1.83 23.20
CA PRO A 491 6.31 0.97 23.54
C PRO A 491 5.58 0.44 22.29
N LEU A 492 6.15 -0.54 21.60
CA LEU A 492 5.55 -1.17 20.41
C LEU A 492 4.19 -1.82 20.73
N ASP A 493 3.13 -1.41 20.04
CA ASP A 493 1.77 -1.92 20.23
C ASP A 493 1.51 -3.18 19.38
N ILE A 494 2.12 -3.28 18.18
CA ILE A 494 1.99 -4.40 17.23
C ILE A 494 3.34 -4.73 16.57
N SER A 495 3.53 -6.02 16.26
CA SER A 495 4.56 -6.53 15.35
C SER A 495 3.92 -7.24 14.15
N PHE A 496 4.17 -6.76 12.92
CA PHE A 496 3.55 -7.30 11.70
C PHE A 496 4.58 -7.68 10.63
N ALA A 497 4.61 -8.96 10.26
CA ALA A 497 5.45 -9.46 9.16
C ALA A 497 4.60 -9.68 7.89
N PHE A 498 4.93 -8.98 6.80
CA PHE A 498 4.29 -9.16 5.50
C PHE A 498 5.13 -10.08 4.61
N HIS A 499 4.59 -11.24 4.26
CA HIS A 499 5.18 -12.25 3.37
C HIS A 499 4.20 -12.67 2.26
N THR A 500 4.70 -13.41 1.28
CA THR A 500 3.90 -14.11 0.27
C THR A 500 4.36 -15.55 0.10
N ASP A 501 3.41 -16.47 -0.10
CA ASP A 501 3.68 -17.91 -0.12
C ASP A 501 4.33 -18.36 -1.45
N ALA A 502 4.76 -19.61 -1.49
CA ALA A 502 5.42 -20.25 -2.64
C ALA A 502 4.60 -21.44 -3.20
N GLY A 503 3.28 -21.43 -3.05
CA GLY A 503 2.40 -22.44 -3.64
C GLY A 503 2.29 -22.32 -5.16
N THR A 504 2.23 -23.43 -5.89
CA THR A 504 2.15 -23.40 -7.37
C THR A 504 0.96 -24.19 -7.87
N THR A 505 0.29 -23.70 -8.91
CA THR A 505 -0.65 -24.48 -9.71
C THR A 505 -0.22 -24.45 -11.17
N LEU A 506 -0.56 -25.52 -11.92
CA LEU A 506 -0.26 -25.58 -13.35
C LEU A 506 -1.34 -24.91 -14.19
N ASP A 507 -2.49 -24.57 -13.61
CA ASP A 507 -3.62 -23.91 -14.26
C ASP A 507 -3.81 -22.48 -13.74
N ASP A 508 -4.96 -21.87 -14.02
CA ASP A 508 -5.29 -20.51 -13.56
C ASP A 508 -6.04 -20.48 -12.22
N SER A 509 -5.90 -21.53 -11.40
CA SER A 509 -6.40 -21.52 -10.01
C SER A 509 -5.46 -20.74 -9.09
N MET A 510 -6.05 -20.06 -8.11
CA MET A 510 -5.32 -19.21 -7.15
C MET A 510 -4.98 -19.95 -5.86
N ILE A 511 -3.90 -19.52 -5.21
CA ILE A 511 -3.50 -20.02 -3.89
C ILE A 511 -4.20 -19.22 -2.78
N GLY A 512 -4.19 -17.89 -2.87
CA GLY A 512 -4.87 -16.99 -1.94
C GLY A 512 -4.21 -16.88 -0.55
N THR A 513 -4.99 -16.44 0.44
CA THR A 513 -4.46 -15.78 1.65
C THR A 513 -4.40 -16.67 2.89
N LEU A 514 -3.20 -16.85 3.43
CA LEU A 514 -2.93 -17.54 4.68
C LEU A 514 -2.48 -16.55 5.76
N SER A 515 -2.84 -16.77 7.02
CA SER A 515 -2.32 -15.97 8.13
C SER A 515 -1.80 -16.86 9.25
N ILE A 516 -0.66 -16.48 9.82
CA ILE A 516 0.07 -17.25 10.79
C ILE A 516 0.19 -16.44 12.09
N TYR A 517 -0.09 -17.11 13.20
CA TYR A 517 0.09 -16.58 14.54
C TYR A 517 0.75 -17.64 15.42
N THR A 518 1.23 -17.23 16.60
CA THR A 518 1.70 -18.18 17.61
C THR A 518 1.07 -17.88 18.95
N ARG A 519 0.29 -18.84 19.46
CA ARG A 519 -0.29 -18.74 20.81
C ARG A 519 0.75 -19.03 21.89
N PHE A 520 1.50 -20.14 21.77
CA PHE A 520 2.45 -20.58 22.80
C PHE A 520 3.89 -20.24 22.42
N SER A 521 4.58 -19.47 23.27
CA SER A 521 6.01 -19.16 23.14
C SER A 521 6.76 -19.72 24.35
N ASN A 522 7.59 -20.76 24.13
CA ASN A 522 8.31 -21.46 25.21
C ASN A 522 7.40 -21.84 26.40
N ASP A 523 6.29 -22.51 26.09
CA ASP A 523 5.24 -22.93 27.03
C ASP A 523 4.48 -21.80 27.77
N LYS A 524 4.69 -20.54 27.39
CA LYS A 524 3.90 -19.40 27.88
C LYS A 524 2.82 -19.02 26.89
N ASP A 525 1.62 -18.72 27.39
CA ASP A 525 0.47 -18.23 26.62
C ASP A 525 0.06 -16.79 27.01
N VAL A 526 0.96 -16.06 27.69
CA VAL A 526 0.79 -14.65 28.08
C VAL A 526 2.03 -13.83 27.71
N PHE A 527 1.82 -12.56 27.38
CA PHE A 527 2.87 -11.55 27.22
C PHE A 527 3.43 -11.09 28.58
N PRO A 528 4.54 -10.33 28.61
CA PRO A 528 5.10 -9.81 29.87
C PRO A 528 4.15 -8.90 30.65
N THR A 529 3.15 -8.32 29.99
CA THR A 529 2.09 -7.51 30.61
C THR A 529 1.01 -8.35 31.33
N GLY A 530 1.02 -9.68 31.14
CA GLY A 530 -0.04 -10.59 31.57
C GLY A 530 -1.20 -10.71 30.57
N GLU A 531 -1.16 -10.00 29.43
CA GLU A 531 -2.13 -10.14 28.36
C GLU A 531 -2.04 -11.53 27.70
N PRO A 532 -3.17 -12.23 27.43
CA PRO A 532 -3.14 -13.52 26.75
C PRO A 532 -2.65 -13.41 25.30
N ARG A 533 -1.75 -14.32 24.90
CA ARG A 533 -1.22 -14.41 23.53
C ARG A 533 -2.25 -14.87 22.50
N VAL A 534 -3.46 -15.30 22.92
CA VAL A 534 -4.57 -15.60 21.99
C VAL A 534 -4.96 -14.37 21.16
N VAL A 535 -4.66 -13.16 21.63
CA VAL A 535 -4.86 -11.91 20.88
C VAL A 535 -4.05 -11.88 19.56
N ASN A 536 -2.99 -12.68 19.42
CA ASN A 536 -2.30 -12.87 18.14
C ASN A 536 -3.22 -13.50 17.08
N ARG A 537 -4.09 -14.42 17.50
CA ARG A 537 -5.12 -15.01 16.64
C ARG A 537 -6.12 -13.94 16.22
N ASP A 538 -6.55 -13.11 17.16
CA ASP A 538 -7.52 -12.04 16.87
C ASP A 538 -6.95 -11.05 15.84
N LEU A 539 -5.69 -10.62 16.01
CA LEU A 539 -5.00 -9.79 15.02
C LEU A 539 -4.97 -10.46 13.64
N ALA A 540 -4.56 -11.73 13.58
CA ALA A 540 -4.50 -12.50 12.33
C ALA A 540 -5.88 -12.67 11.67
N ASP A 541 -6.93 -12.97 12.43
CA ASP A 541 -8.29 -13.14 11.92
C ASP A 541 -8.88 -11.81 11.39
N ILE A 542 -8.67 -10.71 12.12
CA ILE A 542 -9.15 -9.37 11.73
C ILE A 542 -8.46 -8.92 10.44
N VAL A 543 -7.13 -9.08 10.35
CA VAL A 543 -6.37 -8.74 9.13
C VAL A 543 -6.79 -9.62 7.96
N GLN A 544 -6.80 -10.95 8.14
CA GLN A 544 -7.14 -11.86 7.05
C GLN A 544 -8.56 -11.63 6.53
N THR A 545 -9.53 -11.44 7.43
CA THR A 545 -10.93 -11.22 7.04
C THR A 545 -11.09 -9.91 6.30
N GLN A 546 -10.55 -8.81 6.83
CA GLN A 546 -10.64 -7.52 6.15
C GLN A 546 -10.02 -7.56 4.75
N LEU A 547 -8.87 -8.22 4.63
CA LEU A 547 -8.15 -8.35 3.38
C LEU A 547 -8.91 -9.21 2.35
N VAL A 548 -9.37 -10.39 2.76
CA VAL A 548 -10.14 -11.27 1.88
C VAL A 548 -11.44 -10.63 1.44
N ASP A 549 -12.17 -9.97 2.35
CA ASP A 549 -13.45 -9.34 2.03
C ASP A 549 -13.29 -8.19 1.03
N ASP A 550 -12.27 -7.34 1.22
CA ASP A 550 -11.98 -6.23 0.29
C ASP A 550 -11.52 -6.74 -1.08
N VAL A 551 -10.64 -7.75 -1.13
CA VAL A 551 -10.19 -8.35 -2.41
C VAL A 551 -11.35 -8.99 -3.15
N ARG A 552 -12.26 -9.68 -2.44
CA ARG A 552 -13.47 -10.25 -3.05
C ARG A 552 -14.42 -9.19 -3.58
N ALA A 553 -14.58 -8.10 -2.84
CA ALA A 553 -15.47 -7.02 -3.24
C ALA A 553 -14.95 -6.23 -4.46
N LEU A 554 -13.62 -6.08 -4.60
CA LEU A 554 -13.03 -5.20 -5.61
C LEU A 554 -12.49 -5.93 -6.84
N TYR A 555 -12.05 -7.19 -6.69
CA TYR A 555 -11.22 -7.84 -7.70
C TYR A 555 -11.60 -9.27 -8.06
N GLU A 556 -11.82 -10.14 -7.08
CA GLU A 556 -12.03 -11.57 -7.33
C GLU A 556 -12.93 -12.17 -6.26
N GLU A 557 -14.22 -12.27 -6.57
CA GLU A 557 -15.26 -12.76 -5.65
C GLU A 557 -14.90 -14.11 -5.03
N ASN A 558 -14.18 -14.96 -5.77
CA ASN A 558 -13.79 -16.29 -5.32
C ASN A 558 -12.36 -16.35 -4.73
N TRP A 559 -11.80 -15.21 -4.30
CA TRP A 559 -10.45 -15.17 -3.75
C TRP A 559 -10.31 -16.19 -2.60
N PRO A 560 -9.36 -17.13 -2.68
CA PRO A 560 -9.27 -18.20 -1.68
C PRO A 560 -8.87 -17.67 -0.31
N ARG A 561 -9.69 -17.97 0.69
CA ARG A 561 -9.33 -17.78 2.10
C ARG A 561 -8.69 -19.06 2.62
N ARG A 562 -7.43 -19.03 3.04
CA ARG A 562 -6.76 -20.17 3.67
C ARG A 562 -6.81 -20.08 5.20
N GLY A 563 -6.21 -21.07 5.88
CA GLY A 563 -6.29 -21.23 7.33
C GLY A 563 -5.66 -20.10 8.16
N LEU A 564 -6.09 -20.01 9.41
CA LEU A 564 -5.47 -19.25 10.50
C LEU A 564 -4.53 -20.18 11.29
N TRP A 565 -3.27 -20.20 10.90
CA TRP A 565 -2.29 -21.16 11.41
C TRP A 565 -1.70 -20.75 12.76
N ASP A 566 -2.01 -21.50 13.82
CA ASP A 566 -1.21 -21.50 15.06
C ASP A 566 0.07 -22.33 14.83
N ARG A 567 1.16 -21.67 14.46
CA ARG A 567 2.45 -22.31 14.13
C ARG A 567 3.60 -21.50 14.72
N SER A 568 4.68 -22.19 15.10
CA SER A 568 5.83 -21.64 15.84
C SER A 568 6.82 -20.87 14.95
N TYR A 569 6.33 -19.95 14.10
CA TYR A 569 7.18 -19.14 13.23
C TYR A 569 7.91 -18.08 14.06
N ASN A 570 9.17 -17.81 13.73
CA ASN A 570 10.01 -16.95 14.58
C ASN A 570 9.42 -15.54 14.74
N GLU A 571 8.96 -14.96 13.62
CA GLU A 571 8.44 -13.60 13.51
C GLU A 571 7.09 -13.40 14.23
N SER A 572 6.29 -14.45 14.42
CA SER A 572 5.04 -14.39 15.21
C SER A 572 5.17 -14.97 16.63
N ARG A 573 6.24 -15.72 16.91
CA ARG A 573 6.51 -16.34 18.22
C ARG A 573 7.33 -15.47 19.14
N ARG A 574 8.43 -14.90 18.63
CA ARG A 574 9.43 -14.20 19.45
C ARG A 574 8.98 -12.84 19.99
N PRO A 575 8.19 -12.03 19.25
CA PRO A 575 7.71 -10.77 19.80
C PRO A 575 6.98 -10.96 21.14
N GLU A 576 7.32 -10.10 22.10
CA GLU A 576 6.69 -9.98 23.41
C GLU A 576 5.50 -9.00 23.41
N VAL A 577 5.03 -8.66 22.21
CA VAL A 577 3.86 -7.83 21.91
C VAL A 577 2.97 -8.56 20.90
N PRO A 578 1.70 -8.17 20.73
CA PRO A 578 0.82 -8.77 19.72
C PRO A 578 1.46 -8.83 18.34
N SER A 579 1.44 -10.02 17.73
CA SER A 579 2.20 -10.30 16.53
C SER A 579 1.56 -11.31 15.59
N MET A 580 1.71 -11.08 14.29
CA MET A 580 1.31 -12.02 13.24
C MET A 580 2.26 -11.99 12.05
N LEU A 581 2.19 -13.03 11.23
CA LEU A 581 2.78 -13.10 9.90
C LEU A 581 1.68 -13.35 8.87
N LEU A 582 1.66 -12.55 7.82
CA LEU A 582 0.72 -12.69 6.70
C LEU A 582 1.43 -13.36 5.53
N GLU A 583 0.82 -14.39 4.95
CA GLU A 583 1.20 -14.99 3.67
C GLU A 583 0.08 -14.64 2.68
N PHE A 584 0.19 -13.47 2.04
CA PHE A 584 -0.98 -12.85 1.39
C PHE A 584 -1.49 -13.62 0.16
N LEU A 585 -0.59 -13.95 -0.75
CA LEU A 585 -0.86 -14.67 -1.99
C LEU A 585 0.38 -15.49 -2.33
N SER A 586 0.35 -16.29 -3.39
CA SER A 586 1.58 -16.97 -3.84
C SER A 586 2.35 -16.20 -4.90
N HIS A 587 3.60 -15.83 -4.60
CA HIS A 587 4.48 -15.19 -5.58
C HIS A 587 5.01 -16.17 -6.65
N GLN A 588 4.87 -17.48 -6.41
CA GLN A 588 5.20 -18.52 -7.39
C GLN A 588 4.00 -18.98 -8.23
N ASN A 589 2.82 -18.39 -8.02
CA ASN A 589 1.64 -18.73 -8.78
C ASN A 589 1.27 -17.63 -9.78
N PHE A 590 1.24 -17.96 -11.07
CA PHE A 590 0.95 -16.98 -12.11
C PHE A 590 -0.43 -16.32 -11.93
N ALA A 591 -1.46 -17.10 -11.56
CA ALA A 591 -2.81 -16.56 -11.39
C ALA A 591 -2.88 -15.49 -10.28
N ASP A 592 -2.17 -15.71 -9.16
CA ASP A 592 -2.06 -14.73 -8.07
C ASP A 592 -1.27 -13.49 -8.54
N MET A 593 -0.16 -13.69 -9.28
CA MET A 593 0.72 -12.60 -9.73
C MET A 593 0.10 -11.69 -10.79
N ARG A 594 -0.94 -12.13 -11.52
CA ARG A 594 -1.76 -11.25 -12.38
C ARG A 594 -2.47 -10.14 -11.59
N TYR A 595 -2.73 -10.34 -10.30
CA TYR A 595 -3.23 -9.30 -9.39
C TYR A 595 -2.07 -8.62 -8.66
N GLY A 596 -1.15 -9.44 -8.16
CA GLY A 596 -0.04 -9.00 -7.30
C GLY A 596 0.85 -7.90 -7.90
N LEU A 597 1.04 -7.93 -9.21
CA LEU A 597 1.87 -6.94 -9.91
C LEU A 597 1.20 -5.58 -10.12
N ASP A 598 -0.10 -5.47 -9.85
CA ASP A 598 -0.86 -4.24 -10.12
C ASP A 598 -0.77 -3.22 -8.97
N PRO A 599 -0.35 -1.97 -9.21
CA PRO A 599 -0.25 -0.95 -8.16
C PRO A 599 -1.57 -0.60 -7.47
N MET A 600 -2.71 -0.65 -8.16
CA MET A 600 -4.02 -0.41 -7.53
C MET A 600 -4.40 -1.56 -6.60
N PHE A 601 -4.09 -2.79 -6.99
CA PHE A 601 -4.26 -3.94 -6.11
C PHE A 601 -3.42 -3.82 -4.85
N ARG A 602 -2.13 -3.42 -4.99
CA ARG A 602 -1.23 -3.15 -3.87
C ARG A 602 -1.75 -2.06 -2.93
N PHE A 603 -2.29 -0.98 -3.49
CA PHE A 603 -2.92 0.09 -2.71
C PHE A 603 -4.10 -0.43 -1.89
N HIS A 604 -5.04 -1.16 -2.48
CA HIS A 604 -6.23 -1.66 -1.77
C HIS A 604 -5.90 -2.73 -0.73
N VAL A 605 -4.95 -3.62 -1.02
CA VAL A 605 -4.44 -4.60 -0.05
C VAL A 605 -3.82 -3.90 1.16
N SER A 606 -2.98 -2.90 0.92
CA SER A 606 -2.37 -2.10 1.98
C SER A 606 -3.43 -1.34 2.79
N ARG A 607 -4.45 -0.78 2.13
CA ARG A 607 -5.58 -0.11 2.79
C ARG A 607 -6.38 -1.08 3.65
N ALA A 608 -6.63 -2.31 3.19
CA ALA A 608 -7.34 -3.33 3.95
C ALA A 608 -6.57 -3.70 5.24
N ILE A 609 -5.26 -3.88 5.15
CA ILE A 609 -4.39 -4.18 6.31
C ILE A 609 -4.37 -3.00 7.29
N TYR A 610 -4.24 -1.77 6.80
CA TYR A 610 -4.34 -0.57 7.62
C TYR A 610 -5.68 -0.49 8.38
N LYS A 611 -6.83 -0.68 7.69
CA LYS A 611 -8.16 -0.70 8.31
C LYS A 611 -8.22 -1.73 9.44
N ALA A 612 -7.69 -2.93 9.21
CA ALA A 612 -7.66 -4.00 10.19
C ALA A 612 -6.82 -3.66 11.43
N ILE A 613 -5.61 -3.12 11.24
CA ILE A 613 -4.71 -2.69 12.33
C ILE A 613 -5.39 -1.61 13.19
N LEU A 614 -5.98 -0.60 12.54
CA LEU A 614 -6.72 0.46 13.24
C LEU A 614 -7.86 -0.09 14.09
N ARG A 615 -8.68 -0.98 13.51
CA ARG A 615 -9.81 -1.59 14.22
C ARG A 615 -9.37 -2.46 15.39
N PHE A 616 -8.28 -3.20 15.23
CA PHE A 616 -7.70 -4.02 16.28
C PHE A 616 -7.24 -3.17 17.47
N GLU A 617 -6.44 -2.12 17.23
CA GLU A 617 -5.94 -1.25 18.30
C GLU A 617 -7.06 -0.44 18.96
N ALA A 618 -7.98 0.12 18.16
CA ALA A 618 -9.12 0.86 18.67
C ALA A 618 -9.98 -0.04 19.59
N ASN A 619 -10.25 -1.29 19.18
CA ASN A 619 -11.00 -2.23 20.01
C ASN A 619 -10.26 -2.58 21.31
N ARG A 620 -8.96 -2.93 21.25
CA ARG A 620 -8.14 -3.24 22.45
C ARG A 620 -8.09 -2.09 23.44
N LYS A 621 -8.00 -0.86 22.94
CA LYS A 621 -7.98 0.35 23.77
C LYS A 621 -9.38 0.78 24.23
N GLY A 622 -10.43 0.33 23.56
CA GLY A 622 -11.81 0.77 23.79
C GLY A 622 -12.04 2.20 23.31
N LEU A 623 -11.46 2.54 22.16
CA LEU A 623 -11.56 3.83 21.49
C LEU A 623 -12.45 3.71 20.26
N GLU A 624 -13.10 4.81 19.88
CA GLU A 624 -13.69 4.95 18.56
C GLU A 624 -12.58 5.07 17.51
N TYR A 625 -12.87 4.65 16.28
CA TYR A 625 -11.97 4.81 15.15
C TYR A 625 -12.65 5.50 13.97
N VAL A 626 -11.84 6.13 13.14
CA VAL A 626 -12.20 6.69 11.83
C VAL A 626 -11.08 6.32 10.87
N VAL A 627 -11.43 5.78 9.70
CA VAL A 627 -10.44 5.47 8.65
C VAL A 627 -10.09 6.73 7.88
N GLN A 628 -8.85 6.89 7.41
CA GLN A 628 -8.46 8.04 6.62
C GLN A 628 -9.19 8.08 5.24
N PRO A 629 -9.43 9.27 4.67
CA PRO A 629 -10.11 9.39 3.38
C PRO A 629 -9.33 8.81 2.20
N LEU A 630 -10.03 8.63 1.08
CA LEU A 630 -9.41 8.40 -0.23
C LEU A 630 -8.89 9.73 -0.83
N PRO A 631 -7.93 9.69 -1.77
CA PRO A 631 -7.49 10.88 -2.50
C PRO A 631 -8.64 11.59 -3.19
N VAL A 632 -8.55 12.91 -3.33
CA VAL A 632 -9.58 13.70 -4.03
C VAL A 632 -9.57 13.41 -5.54
N GLU A 633 -10.69 13.67 -6.20
CA GLU A 633 -10.83 13.57 -7.65
C GLU A 633 -11.28 14.89 -8.27
N SER A 634 -11.35 14.94 -9.61
CA SER A 634 -11.79 16.12 -10.37
C SER A 634 -11.05 17.40 -9.98
N PHE A 635 -9.75 17.29 -9.70
CA PHE A 635 -8.94 18.43 -9.32
C PHE A 635 -8.71 19.35 -10.53
N ALA A 636 -8.83 20.66 -10.30
CA ALA A 636 -8.58 21.68 -11.30
C ALA A 636 -7.90 22.89 -10.67
N ALA A 637 -6.98 23.49 -11.41
CA ALA A 637 -6.28 24.73 -11.07
C ALA A 637 -6.41 25.69 -12.25
N VAL A 638 -7.38 26.60 -12.19
CA VAL A 638 -7.77 27.49 -13.29
C VAL A 638 -7.64 28.96 -12.91
N LEU A 639 -7.35 29.84 -13.87
CA LEU A 639 -7.32 31.28 -13.63
C LEU A 639 -8.75 31.82 -13.49
N VAL A 640 -8.91 32.81 -12.62
CA VAL A 640 -10.13 33.59 -12.47
C VAL A 640 -9.81 35.07 -12.55
N ASP A 641 -10.51 35.80 -13.41
CA ASP A 641 -10.39 37.26 -13.47
C ASP A 641 -11.29 37.89 -12.41
N ASN A 642 -10.66 38.48 -11.40
CA ASN A 642 -11.30 39.22 -10.33
C ASN A 642 -10.92 40.71 -10.36
N ASN A 643 -10.45 41.22 -11.52
CA ASN A 643 -9.87 42.55 -11.70
C ASN A 643 -8.64 42.83 -10.79
N SER A 644 -7.98 41.81 -10.25
CA SER A 644 -6.72 41.99 -9.50
C SER A 644 -5.56 42.35 -10.44
N ALA A 645 -4.54 42.99 -9.86
CA ALA A 645 -3.27 43.24 -10.52
C ALA A 645 -2.45 41.94 -10.68
N LYS A 646 -2.60 41.01 -9.72
CA LYS A 646 -1.99 39.68 -9.77
C LYS A 646 -2.95 38.64 -10.35
N PRO A 647 -2.46 37.65 -11.10
CA PRO A 647 -3.28 36.51 -11.47
C PRO A 647 -3.81 35.79 -10.22
N THR A 648 -5.08 35.41 -10.25
CA THR A 648 -5.71 34.61 -9.20
C THR A 648 -6.05 33.23 -9.75
N VAL A 649 -5.61 32.19 -9.05
CA VAL A 649 -5.92 30.80 -9.35
C VAL A 649 -7.07 30.35 -8.44
N LYS A 650 -8.09 29.73 -9.04
CA LYS A 650 -9.10 28.95 -8.33
C LYS A 650 -8.72 27.47 -8.41
N LEU A 651 -8.54 26.88 -7.23
CA LEU A 651 -8.36 25.45 -7.04
C LEU A 651 -9.72 24.86 -6.68
N SER A 652 -10.12 23.76 -7.31
CA SER A 652 -11.38 23.05 -7.01
C SER A 652 -11.23 21.54 -7.16
N TRP A 653 -11.92 20.77 -6.32
CA TRP A 653 -11.84 19.31 -6.28
C TRP A 653 -13.16 18.69 -5.80
N THR A 654 -13.23 17.37 -5.79
CA THR A 654 -14.33 16.59 -5.20
C THR A 654 -13.76 15.59 -4.19
N GLY A 655 -14.40 15.49 -3.02
CA GLY A 655 -14.07 14.45 -2.04
C GLY A 655 -14.60 13.09 -2.49
N VAL A 656 -13.82 12.03 -2.26
CA VAL A 656 -14.16 10.67 -2.68
C VAL A 656 -14.70 9.87 -1.49
N GLU A 657 -15.86 9.24 -1.68
CA GLU A 657 -16.44 8.31 -0.70
C GLU A 657 -15.83 6.91 -0.88
N ASP A 658 -15.53 6.22 0.22
CA ASP A 658 -15.07 4.83 0.21
C ASP A 658 -16.28 3.89 0.39
N PRO A 659 -16.69 3.14 -0.65
CA PRO A 659 -17.86 2.27 -0.56
C PRO A 659 -17.67 1.11 0.44
N LEU A 660 -16.44 0.76 0.78
CA LEU A 660 -16.10 -0.30 1.72
C LEU A 660 -15.81 0.22 3.14
N GLU A 661 -15.84 1.54 3.34
CA GLU A 661 -15.54 2.15 4.63
C GLU A 661 -16.24 3.52 4.82
N PRO A 662 -17.50 3.52 5.29
CA PRO A 662 -18.28 4.74 5.47
C PRO A 662 -17.66 5.75 6.45
N THR A 663 -16.78 5.34 7.36
CA THR A 663 -16.10 6.28 8.26
C THR A 663 -15.03 7.11 7.55
N ALA A 664 -14.58 6.70 6.36
CA ALA A 664 -13.52 7.38 5.61
C ALA A 664 -13.95 8.71 4.96
N LYS A 665 -15.16 9.18 5.22
CA LYS A 665 -15.67 10.43 4.66
C LYS A 665 -14.74 11.62 4.95
N PRO A 666 -14.40 12.45 3.94
CA PRO A 666 -13.61 13.65 4.15
C PRO A 666 -14.39 14.71 4.94
N THR A 667 -13.70 15.39 5.86
CA THR A 667 -14.25 16.51 6.67
C THR A 667 -13.48 17.81 6.50
N GLY A 668 -12.33 17.78 5.84
CA GLY A 668 -11.53 18.94 5.48
C GLY A 668 -10.45 18.55 4.48
N TYR A 669 -9.63 19.51 4.06
CA TYR A 669 -8.59 19.31 3.06
C TYR A 669 -7.33 20.11 3.40
N VAL A 670 -6.18 19.62 2.96
CA VAL A 670 -4.92 20.37 2.95
C VAL A 670 -4.52 20.59 1.50
N VAL A 671 -4.35 21.86 1.12
CA VAL A 671 -3.90 22.27 -0.20
C VAL A 671 -2.42 22.64 -0.08
N TYR A 672 -1.56 21.84 -0.70
CA TYR A 672 -0.13 22.10 -0.82
C TYR A 672 0.14 22.93 -2.07
N TYR A 673 1.06 23.88 -1.98
CA TYR A 673 1.51 24.68 -3.12
C TYR A 673 3.03 24.87 -3.11
N GLN A 674 3.61 25.01 -4.30
CA GLN A 674 5.03 25.29 -4.51
C GLN A 674 5.21 26.29 -5.65
N LYS A 675 5.95 27.38 -5.41
CA LYS A 675 6.48 28.23 -6.49
C LYS A 675 7.76 27.56 -7.01
N VAL A 676 7.84 27.27 -8.31
CA VAL A 676 9.05 26.65 -8.90
C VAL A 676 10.25 27.56 -8.68
N GLY A 677 11.32 27.04 -8.05
CA GLY A 677 12.51 27.82 -7.65
C GLY A 677 12.28 28.81 -6.49
N GLY A 678 11.20 28.66 -5.72
CA GLY A 678 10.82 29.56 -4.64
C GLY A 678 10.20 28.84 -3.43
N GLU A 679 9.34 29.55 -2.70
CA GLU A 679 8.73 29.04 -1.46
C GLU A 679 7.65 27.98 -1.71
N SER A 680 7.53 27.07 -0.74
CA SER A 680 6.45 26.09 -0.62
C SER A 680 5.58 26.41 0.58
N GLY A 681 4.35 25.89 0.59
CA GLY A 681 3.48 26.00 1.76
C GLY A 681 2.23 25.15 1.64
N HIS A 682 1.35 25.31 2.61
CA HIS A 682 0.05 24.67 2.61
C HIS A 682 -1.05 25.61 3.13
N LYS A 683 -2.30 25.29 2.79
CA LYS A 683 -3.50 25.90 3.35
C LYS A 683 -4.46 24.81 3.82
N VAL A 684 -4.98 24.97 5.03
CA VAL A 684 -6.02 24.09 5.57
C VAL A 684 -7.39 24.65 5.16
N VAL A 685 -8.22 23.79 4.56
CA VAL A 685 -9.57 24.12 4.10
C VAL A 685 -10.55 23.28 4.93
N GLY A 686 -11.33 23.94 5.77
CA GLY A 686 -12.30 23.27 6.63
C GLY A 686 -13.59 22.87 5.89
N PRO A 687 -14.53 22.24 6.61
CA PRO A 687 -15.81 21.80 6.04
C PRO A 687 -16.71 22.96 5.62
N LYS A 688 -16.50 24.18 6.13
CA LYS A 688 -17.32 25.36 5.81
C LYS A 688 -16.91 26.02 4.51
N GLU A 689 -15.64 25.90 4.16
CA GLU A 689 -15.00 26.47 2.98
C GLU A 689 -15.27 25.63 1.72
N GLY A 690 -15.72 24.39 1.88
CA GLY A 690 -16.13 23.49 0.80
C GLY A 690 -14.95 22.83 0.09
N THR A 691 -15.06 22.65 -1.23
CA THR A 691 -14.06 21.96 -2.06
C THR A 691 -13.43 22.88 -3.09
N SER A 692 -13.26 24.17 -2.74
CA SER A 692 -12.52 25.12 -3.57
C SER A 692 -11.87 26.22 -2.75
N ILE A 693 -10.76 26.75 -3.25
CA ILE A 693 -10.07 27.91 -2.67
C ILE A 693 -9.47 28.78 -3.79
N THR A 694 -9.30 30.07 -3.54
CA THR A 694 -8.57 30.98 -4.42
C THR A 694 -7.23 31.40 -3.83
N MET A 695 -6.25 31.60 -4.70
CA MET A 695 -4.90 32.03 -4.35
C MET A 695 -4.36 33.01 -5.38
N GLU A 696 -3.76 34.10 -4.92
CA GLU A 696 -2.95 34.95 -5.80
C GLU A 696 -1.60 34.28 -6.07
N ILE A 697 -1.15 34.37 -7.31
CA ILE A 697 0.17 33.92 -7.75
C ILE A 697 0.95 35.11 -8.33
N ASP A 698 2.27 34.99 -8.38
CA ASP A 698 3.09 35.99 -9.05
C ASP A 698 3.00 35.83 -10.58
N PRO A 699 2.93 36.92 -11.35
CA PRO A 699 3.15 36.86 -12.80
C PRO A 699 4.58 36.44 -13.10
N ASP A 700 4.80 35.85 -14.28
CA ASP A 700 6.10 35.31 -14.72
C ASP A 700 6.64 34.21 -13.79
N ALA A 701 5.75 33.39 -13.23
CA ALA A 701 6.08 32.28 -12.35
C ALA A 701 5.18 31.07 -12.58
N ILE A 702 5.69 29.90 -12.21
CA ILE A 702 4.94 28.63 -12.20
C ILE A 702 4.68 28.23 -10.75
N TYR A 703 3.43 27.88 -10.48
CA TYR A 703 3.00 27.29 -9.22
C TYR A 703 2.47 25.89 -9.45
N THR A 704 2.79 24.97 -8.55
CA THR A 704 2.26 23.61 -8.52
C THR A 704 1.40 23.41 -7.29
N PHE A 705 0.42 22.51 -7.38
CA PHE A 705 -0.60 22.30 -6.37
C PHE A 705 -0.92 20.82 -6.21
N ARG A 706 -1.18 20.41 -4.97
CA ARG A 706 -1.74 19.09 -4.62
C ARG A 706 -2.75 19.24 -3.50
N VAL A 707 -3.76 18.40 -3.48
CA VAL A 707 -4.80 18.41 -2.45
C VAL A 707 -4.90 17.04 -1.79
N ALA A 708 -4.93 17.02 -0.46
CA ALA A 708 -5.17 15.81 0.31
C ALA A 708 -6.41 15.99 1.21
N ALA A 709 -7.25 14.97 1.29
CA ALA A 709 -8.44 14.94 2.12
C ALA A 709 -8.08 14.55 3.56
N THR A 710 -8.77 15.12 4.54
CA THR A 710 -8.53 14.88 5.97
C THR A 710 -9.82 14.55 6.71
N ASN A 711 -9.69 13.75 7.77
CA ASN A 711 -10.71 13.56 8.79
C ASN A 711 -10.07 13.26 10.15
N GLU A 712 -10.88 12.94 11.17
CA GLU A 712 -10.39 12.60 12.51
C GLU A 712 -9.45 11.39 12.54
N GLY A 713 -9.48 10.55 11.50
CA GLY A 713 -8.67 9.35 11.33
C GLY A 713 -7.29 9.57 10.72
N GLY A 714 -7.11 10.63 9.94
CA GLY A 714 -5.85 10.90 9.23
C GLY A 714 -6.00 11.75 7.97
N ILE A 715 -5.01 11.61 7.07
CA ILE A 715 -4.92 12.30 5.78
C ILE A 715 -4.78 11.29 4.63
N SER A 716 -5.41 11.55 3.49
CA SER A 716 -5.29 10.72 2.29
C SER A 716 -3.91 10.85 1.63
N PHE A 717 -3.61 9.99 0.65
CA PHE A 717 -2.60 10.34 -0.35
C PHE A 717 -3.04 11.61 -1.09
N PRO A 718 -2.09 12.46 -1.56
CA PRO A 718 -2.44 13.65 -2.31
C PRO A 718 -3.02 13.30 -3.68
N SER A 719 -3.73 14.25 -4.28
CA SER A 719 -4.07 14.25 -5.71
C SER A 719 -2.83 14.20 -6.60
N GLU A 720 -3.05 14.02 -7.90
CA GLU A 720 -2.08 14.42 -8.93
C GLU A 720 -1.62 15.87 -8.75
N GLU A 721 -0.42 16.18 -9.27
CA GLU A 721 0.13 17.54 -9.24
C GLU A 721 -0.37 18.32 -10.45
N LEU A 722 -1.14 19.37 -10.18
CA LEU A 722 -1.55 20.34 -11.19
C LEU A 722 -0.70 21.61 -11.06
N SER A 723 -0.50 22.31 -12.17
CA SER A 723 0.27 23.55 -12.20
C SER A 723 -0.39 24.66 -13.03
N VAL A 724 -0.03 25.89 -12.69
CA VAL A 724 -0.45 27.11 -13.38
C VAL A 724 0.77 27.99 -13.56
N GLY A 725 0.90 28.58 -14.74
CA GLY A 725 1.94 29.55 -15.04
C GLY A 725 1.39 30.70 -15.87
N THR A 726 1.87 31.90 -15.59
CA THR A 726 1.44 33.10 -16.31
C THR A 726 2.63 33.93 -16.73
N THR A 727 2.50 34.59 -17.88
CA THR A 727 3.48 35.56 -18.39
C THR A 727 3.37 36.89 -17.65
N ALA A 728 4.32 37.79 -17.84
CA ALA A 728 4.23 39.16 -17.31
C ALA A 728 2.97 39.90 -17.79
N ASN A 729 2.58 39.71 -19.06
CA ASN A 729 1.41 40.34 -19.69
C ASN A 729 0.21 39.37 -19.76
N TRP A 730 -0.04 38.63 -18.68
CA TRP A 730 -0.99 37.52 -18.65
C TRP A 730 -2.42 37.85 -19.11
N LYS A 731 -2.86 39.10 -19.07
CA LYS A 731 -4.20 39.53 -19.55
C LYS A 731 -4.33 39.58 -21.07
N GLU A 732 -3.22 39.69 -21.80
CA GLU A 732 -3.20 39.84 -23.25
C GLU A 732 -2.86 38.53 -23.98
N ASN A 733 -2.22 37.59 -23.28
CA ASN A 733 -1.77 36.33 -23.85
C ASN A 733 -2.82 35.22 -23.74
N TYR A 734 -2.84 34.31 -24.72
CA TYR A 734 -3.69 33.13 -24.65
C TYR A 734 -3.33 32.26 -23.44
N THR A 735 -4.36 31.62 -22.88
CA THR A 735 -4.21 30.62 -21.82
C THR A 735 -4.46 29.24 -22.40
N VAL A 736 -3.47 28.36 -22.31
CA VAL A 736 -3.58 26.96 -22.70
C VAL A 736 -4.12 26.15 -21.52
N LEU A 737 -5.16 25.34 -21.74
CA LEU A 737 -5.55 24.33 -20.76
C LEU A 737 -4.74 23.06 -20.98
N VAL A 738 -3.93 22.69 -19.99
CA VAL A 738 -3.21 21.42 -19.96
C VAL A 738 -4.03 20.41 -19.18
N MET A 739 -4.66 19.47 -19.88
CA MET A 739 -5.38 18.37 -19.26
C MET A 739 -4.43 17.20 -19.00
N ASN A 740 -4.29 16.81 -17.72
CA ASN A 740 -3.62 15.58 -17.39
C ASN A 740 -4.55 14.39 -17.66
N GLY A 741 -4.39 13.77 -18.83
CA GLY A 741 -5.14 12.59 -19.26
C GLY A 741 -4.55 11.28 -18.76
N PHE A 742 -3.29 11.28 -18.32
CA PHE A 742 -2.53 10.10 -17.96
C PHE A 742 -2.55 9.84 -16.44
N ASP A 743 -3.59 9.14 -16.00
CA ASP A 743 -3.80 8.73 -14.60
C ASP A 743 -3.58 7.22 -14.40
N ARG A 744 -3.27 6.48 -15.47
CA ARG A 744 -3.09 5.03 -15.43
C ARG A 744 -1.87 4.63 -14.61
N VAL A 745 -2.10 3.62 -13.76
CA VAL A 745 -1.11 2.68 -13.23
C VAL A 745 -1.65 1.27 -13.46
N SER A 746 -0.78 0.31 -13.78
CA SER A 746 -1.22 -1.07 -14.02
C SER A 746 -0.08 -2.08 -13.96
N ALA A 747 -0.44 -3.35 -13.76
CA ALA A 747 0.44 -4.48 -14.06
C ALA A 747 0.80 -4.55 -15.57
N PRO A 748 1.84 -5.33 -15.94
CA PRO A 748 2.10 -5.71 -17.32
C PRO A 748 0.93 -6.49 -17.94
N ALA A 749 0.78 -6.41 -19.27
CA ALA A 749 -0.13 -7.28 -19.99
C ALA A 749 0.20 -8.75 -19.69
N SER A 750 -0.84 -9.58 -19.60
CA SER A 750 -0.71 -10.99 -19.25
C SER A 750 -1.58 -11.86 -20.13
N PHE A 751 -1.20 -13.12 -20.33
CA PHE A 751 -1.98 -14.08 -21.11
C PHE A 751 -1.93 -15.48 -20.49
N ALA A 752 -2.96 -16.27 -20.74
CA ALA A 752 -3.00 -17.71 -20.46
C ALA A 752 -3.68 -18.43 -21.63
N THR A 753 -3.07 -19.50 -22.15
CA THR A 753 -3.66 -20.27 -23.25
C THR A 753 -4.75 -21.20 -22.74
N LYS A 754 -5.81 -21.40 -23.54
CA LYS A 754 -6.95 -22.27 -23.18
C LYS A 754 -6.57 -23.74 -22.93
N ASP A 755 -5.50 -24.21 -23.57
CA ASP A 755 -4.93 -25.55 -23.37
C ASP A 755 -4.03 -25.65 -22.11
N THR A 756 -3.88 -24.55 -21.35
CA THR A 756 -3.04 -24.42 -20.16
C THR A 756 -1.53 -24.65 -20.40
N MET A 757 -1.08 -24.72 -21.66
CA MET A 757 0.32 -25.05 -21.95
C MET A 757 1.27 -23.87 -21.82
N ARG A 758 0.76 -22.65 -22.03
CA ARG A 758 1.56 -21.43 -21.95
C ARG A 758 0.81 -20.34 -21.19
N ALA A 759 1.57 -19.54 -20.46
CA ALA A 759 1.07 -18.33 -19.84
C ALA A 759 2.24 -17.41 -19.49
N GLY A 760 1.94 -16.16 -19.17
CA GLY A 760 2.95 -15.26 -18.62
C GLY A 760 2.63 -13.80 -18.87
N LEU A 761 3.65 -13.00 -18.61
CA LEU A 761 3.61 -11.55 -18.70
C LEU A 761 4.28 -11.09 -19.99
N ALA A 762 3.56 -10.31 -20.78
CA ALA A 762 3.93 -9.87 -22.12
C ALA A 762 4.36 -8.38 -22.11
N ASN A 763 5.52 -8.07 -21.53
CA ASN A 763 6.04 -6.68 -21.53
C ASN A 763 6.20 -6.11 -22.93
N TYR A 764 6.40 -6.97 -23.92
CA TYR A 764 6.49 -6.59 -25.31
C TYR A 764 5.14 -6.13 -25.88
N LEU A 765 4.01 -6.31 -25.18
CA LEU A 765 2.70 -5.72 -25.53
C LEU A 765 2.44 -4.47 -24.72
N ASP A 766 2.54 -4.64 -23.40
CA ASP A 766 2.45 -3.56 -22.43
C ASP A 766 3.20 -4.01 -21.17
N SER A 767 4.26 -3.27 -20.84
CA SER A 767 5.06 -3.42 -19.63
C SER A 767 4.34 -2.96 -18.37
N GLY A 768 3.14 -2.36 -18.51
CA GLY A 768 2.40 -1.74 -17.42
C GLY A 768 2.93 -0.35 -17.11
N VAL A 769 2.46 0.19 -15.99
CA VAL A 769 2.84 1.52 -15.50
C VAL A 769 2.94 1.48 -13.98
N PRO A 770 4.15 1.55 -13.40
CA PRO A 770 4.31 1.65 -11.95
C PRO A 770 3.70 2.91 -11.35
N PHE A 771 3.38 2.86 -10.05
CA PHE A 771 3.00 4.04 -9.27
C PHE A 771 4.27 4.80 -8.86
N VAL A 772 4.54 5.95 -9.50
CA VAL A 772 5.75 6.78 -9.33
C VAL A 772 7.04 6.07 -9.76
N ASN A 773 7.38 4.93 -9.15
CA ASN A 773 8.50 4.08 -9.49
C ASN A 773 8.27 2.63 -9.00
N ASP A 774 8.98 1.68 -9.59
CA ASP A 774 9.04 0.28 -9.14
C ASP A 774 10.48 -0.13 -8.81
N TYR A 775 10.61 -0.91 -7.74
CA TYR A 775 11.85 -1.49 -7.26
C TYR A 775 11.83 -3.01 -7.30
N ALA A 776 10.66 -3.59 -7.59
CA ALA A 776 10.42 -5.01 -7.62
C ALA A 776 10.65 -5.64 -9.00
N PHE A 777 10.66 -4.84 -10.06
CA PHE A 777 10.93 -5.32 -11.42
C PHE A 777 12.40 -5.70 -11.58
N ILE A 778 12.67 -6.98 -11.85
CA ILE A 778 14.04 -7.50 -12.06
C ILE A 778 14.40 -7.69 -13.53
N GLY A 779 13.40 -7.78 -14.41
CA GLY A 779 13.58 -8.05 -15.84
C GLY A 779 12.39 -8.80 -16.44
N ALA A 780 12.30 -8.81 -17.77
CA ALA A 780 11.18 -9.45 -18.48
C ALA A 780 11.18 -10.97 -18.33
N GLN A 781 10.01 -11.59 -18.35
CA GLN A 781 9.84 -13.04 -18.37
C GLN A 781 10.36 -13.61 -19.71
N HIS A 782 11.02 -14.77 -19.69
CA HIS A 782 11.48 -15.45 -20.91
C HIS A 782 11.02 -16.92 -21.02
N GLU A 783 10.62 -17.57 -19.92
CA GLU A 783 10.03 -18.92 -19.96
C GLU A 783 8.51 -18.89 -19.72
N TYR A 784 7.75 -19.23 -20.76
CA TYR A 784 6.28 -19.15 -20.79
C TYR A 784 5.59 -20.51 -20.73
N ARG A 785 6.33 -21.63 -20.81
CA ARG A 785 5.77 -22.98 -20.84
C ARG A 785 5.56 -23.50 -19.42
N ARG A 786 4.31 -23.85 -19.09
CA ARG A 786 3.94 -24.29 -17.73
C ARG A 786 4.54 -25.63 -17.31
N HIS A 787 4.89 -26.49 -18.28
CA HIS A 787 5.41 -27.84 -18.01
C HIS A 787 6.91 -27.87 -17.68
N ILE A 788 7.62 -26.75 -17.80
CA ILE A 788 9.05 -26.70 -17.47
C ILE A 788 9.18 -26.66 -15.95
N PRO A 789 9.79 -27.69 -15.32
CA PRO A 789 9.86 -27.79 -13.87
C PRO A 789 10.87 -26.79 -13.29
N TRP A 790 10.64 -26.44 -12.03
CA TRP A 790 11.65 -25.80 -11.21
C TRP A 790 12.76 -26.80 -10.86
N MET A 791 14.02 -26.41 -11.04
CA MET A 791 15.19 -27.24 -10.71
C MET A 791 15.92 -26.69 -9.47
N ASP A 792 16.21 -25.40 -9.48
CA ASP A 792 16.80 -24.62 -8.39
C ASP A 792 16.48 -23.12 -8.62
N ASP A 793 16.94 -22.24 -7.73
CA ASP A 793 16.67 -20.80 -7.82
C ASP A 793 17.35 -20.10 -9.01
N ASP A 794 18.42 -20.70 -9.56
CA ASP A 794 19.11 -20.22 -10.77
C ASP A 794 18.43 -20.74 -12.05
N SER A 795 17.64 -21.82 -11.97
CA SER A 795 16.88 -22.46 -13.06
C SER A 795 15.43 -22.76 -12.65
N PRO A 796 14.56 -21.73 -12.53
CA PRO A 796 13.26 -21.90 -11.90
C PRO A 796 12.13 -22.42 -12.79
N GLY A 797 12.39 -22.60 -14.09
CA GLY A 797 11.40 -23.13 -15.03
C GLY A 797 10.31 -22.11 -15.39
N PHE A 798 9.03 -22.53 -15.36
CA PHE A 798 7.91 -21.66 -15.71
C PHE A 798 7.94 -20.32 -14.95
N GLY A 799 7.90 -19.21 -15.68
CA GLY A 799 7.95 -17.88 -15.11
C GLY A 799 9.35 -17.27 -15.02
N ALA A 800 10.41 -18.02 -15.34
CA ALA A 800 11.79 -17.50 -15.30
C ALA A 800 11.91 -16.14 -16.01
N ALA A 801 12.58 -15.21 -15.32
CA ALA A 801 12.76 -13.83 -15.76
C ALA A 801 14.23 -13.44 -15.82
N TYR A 802 14.54 -12.43 -16.65
CA TYR A 802 15.86 -11.80 -16.63
C TYR A 802 16.08 -11.03 -15.33
N SER A 803 17.35 -10.69 -15.05
CA SER A 803 17.78 -9.99 -13.84
C SER A 803 18.46 -8.64 -14.12
N ASN A 804 18.32 -8.10 -15.33
CA ASN A 804 19.04 -6.90 -15.81
C ASN A 804 18.53 -5.55 -15.23
N TYR A 805 17.54 -5.60 -14.34
CA TYR A 805 16.99 -4.47 -13.59
C TYR A 805 16.94 -4.71 -12.08
N GLU A 806 17.43 -5.85 -11.58
CA GLU A 806 17.32 -6.19 -10.16
C GLU A 806 18.12 -5.26 -9.24
N ASP A 807 19.05 -4.49 -9.81
CA ASP A 807 19.88 -3.47 -9.17
C ASP A 807 19.41 -2.02 -9.46
N LYS A 808 18.32 -1.82 -10.22
CA LYS A 808 17.86 -0.49 -10.69
C LYS A 808 16.48 -0.08 -10.19
N VAL A 809 16.16 1.19 -10.37
CA VAL A 809 14.81 1.74 -10.21
C VAL A 809 14.14 1.83 -11.57
N VAL A 810 12.84 1.54 -11.66
CA VAL A 810 12.07 1.76 -12.89
C VAL A 810 11.08 2.89 -12.66
N ALA A 811 11.14 3.94 -13.47
CA ALA A 811 10.22 5.06 -13.41
C ALA A 811 8.80 4.66 -13.84
N GLY A 812 7.82 5.20 -13.14
CA GLY A 812 6.40 5.00 -13.39
C GLY A 812 5.68 6.30 -13.71
N ASN A 813 4.38 6.35 -13.39
CA ASN A 813 3.61 7.57 -13.50
C ASN A 813 3.90 8.51 -12.32
N THR A 814 4.54 9.65 -12.58
CA THR A 814 4.88 10.66 -11.56
C THR A 814 3.76 11.67 -11.29
N PHE A 815 2.71 11.67 -12.11
CA PHE A 815 1.52 12.53 -12.00
C PHE A 815 1.81 14.05 -11.99
N ASP A 816 2.95 14.47 -12.55
CA ASP A 816 3.41 15.87 -12.56
C ASP A 816 3.64 16.43 -13.97
N TYR A 817 3.20 15.71 -15.01
CA TYR A 817 3.40 16.11 -16.41
C TYR A 817 2.82 17.47 -16.81
N PRO A 818 1.71 17.97 -16.23
CA PRO A 818 1.27 19.34 -16.51
C PRO A 818 2.34 20.40 -16.25
N ARG A 819 3.20 20.18 -15.24
CA ARG A 819 4.33 21.07 -14.95
C ARG A 819 5.39 21.02 -16.04
N LYS A 820 5.70 19.83 -16.57
CA LYS A 820 6.69 19.65 -17.65
C LYS A 820 6.24 20.38 -18.91
N HIS A 821 5.02 20.11 -19.38
CA HIS A 821 4.44 20.80 -20.55
C HIS A 821 4.27 22.29 -20.31
N GLY A 822 3.75 22.66 -19.13
CA GLY A 822 3.50 24.04 -18.74
C GLY A 822 4.75 24.92 -18.78
N LYS A 823 5.91 24.39 -18.36
CA LYS A 823 7.21 25.10 -18.45
C LYS A 823 7.54 25.49 -19.89
N SER A 824 7.38 24.57 -20.84
CA SER A 824 7.63 24.82 -22.27
C SER A 824 6.58 25.75 -22.88
N ILE A 825 5.30 25.61 -22.50
CA ILE A 825 4.21 26.50 -22.93
C ILE A 825 4.49 27.95 -22.48
N LEU A 826 4.90 28.13 -21.22
CA LEU A 826 5.24 29.43 -20.67
C LEU A 826 6.45 30.05 -21.38
N LYS A 827 7.49 29.24 -21.65
CA LYS A 827 8.67 29.65 -22.43
C LYS A 827 8.31 30.09 -23.86
N ALA A 828 7.28 29.49 -24.46
CA ALA A 828 6.75 29.87 -25.77
C ALA A 828 5.89 31.16 -25.74
N GLY A 829 5.68 31.78 -24.57
CA GLY A 829 4.98 33.07 -24.42
C GLY A 829 3.48 32.96 -24.13
N TYR A 830 2.99 31.78 -23.74
CA TYR A 830 1.59 31.54 -23.42
C TYR A 830 1.38 31.37 -21.92
N ASN A 831 0.23 31.76 -21.39
CA ASN A 831 -0.15 31.31 -20.05
C ASN A 831 -0.62 29.86 -20.12
N PHE A 832 -0.61 29.17 -18.99
CA PHE A 832 -1.24 27.86 -18.90
C PHE A 832 -1.90 27.61 -17.55
N VAL A 833 -2.94 26.80 -17.58
CA VAL A 833 -3.64 26.24 -16.42
C VAL A 833 -3.72 24.73 -16.58
N SER A 834 -4.14 24.01 -15.54
CA SER A 834 -4.29 22.57 -15.68
C SER A 834 -5.49 22.00 -14.91
N ALA A 835 -5.96 20.86 -15.42
CA ALA A 835 -7.07 20.13 -14.86
C ALA A 835 -6.88 18.62 -15.03
N SER A 836 -7.44 17.85 -14.11
CA SER A 836 -7.51 16.40 -14.27
C SER A 836 -8.46 16.02 -15.41
N ARG A 837 -8.25 14.84 -15.98
CA ARG A 837 -9.18 14.22 -16.92
C ARG A 837 -10.60 14.14 -16.39
N SER A 838 -10.77 13.79 -15.11
CA SER A 838 -12.08 13.68 -14.45
C SER A 838 -12.79 15.03 -14.31
N ALA A 839 -12.06 16.12 -14.08
CA ALA A 839 -12.63 17.47 -14.05
C ALA A 839 -13.19 17.89 -15.41
N VAL A 840 -12.50 17.53 -16.50
CA VAL A 840 -12.97 17.77 -17.88
C VAL A 840 -14.14 16.85 -18.22
N ALA A 841 -14.01 15.55 -18.00
CA ALA A 841 -15.04 14.56 -18.37
C ALA A 841 -16.38 14.81 -17.66
N SER A 842 -16.35 15.24 -16.39
CA SER A 842 -17.55 15.63 -15.63
C SER A 842 -18.16 16.96 -16.07
N GLY A 843 -17.45 17.76 -16.87
CA GLY A 843 -17.86 19.11 -17.26
C GLY A 843 -17.61 20.17 -16.17
N THR A 844 -16.86 19.83 -15.11
CA THR A 844 -16.43 20.80 -14.08
C THR A 844 -15.50 21.86 -14.68
N VAL A 845 -14.65 21.45 -15.64
CA VAL A 845 -13.85 22.34 -16.48
C VAL A 845 -14.32 22.20 -17.93
N SER A 846 -14.75 23.31 -18.52
CA SER A 846 -15.17 23.37 -19.92
C SER A 846 -13.96 23.62 -20.83
N LEU A 847 -13.77 22.77 -21.83
CA LEU A 847 -12.72 22.96 -22.84
C LEU A 847 -12.94 24.25 -23.64
N CYS A 848 -14.20 24.61 -23.89
CA CYS A 848 -14.60 25.78 -24.68
C CYS A 848 -14.24 27.13 -24.02
N ASP A 849 -13.83 27.12 -22.75
CA ASP A 849 -13.38 28.32 -22.06
C ASP A 849 -11.94 28.69 -22.47
N TYR A 850 -11.26 27.82 -23.23
CA TYR A 850 -9.85 27.96 -23.58
C TYR A 850 -9.63 27.94 -25.11
N PRO A 851 -8.81 28.88 -25.63
CA PRO A 851 -8.49 28.93 -27.05
C PRO A 851 -7.69 27.71 -27.52
N VAL A 852 -6.86 27.13 -26.64
CA VAL A 852 -6.02 25.96 -26.94
C VAL A 852 -6.09 24.97 -25.77
N VAL A 853 -6.18 23.69 -26.09
CA VAL A 853 -6.14 22.58 -25.14
C VAL A 853 -4.99 21.64 -25.50
N ASP A 854 -4.15 21.32 -24.52
CA ASP A 854 -3.11 20.30 -24.57
C ASP A 854 -3.54 19.09 -23.71
N MET A 855 -3.68 17.92 -24.33
CA MET A 855 -4.10 16.69 -23.67
C MET A 855 -2.94 15.69 -23.59
N ILE A 856 -2.43 15.52 -22.38
CA ILE A 856 -1.35 14.58 -22.06
C ILE A 856 -1.96 13.20 -21.81
N MET A 857 -1.87 12.28 -22.77
CA MET A 857 -2.43 10.94 -22.66
C MET A 857 -1.39 9.87 -22.31
N GLY A 858 -0.10 10.18 -22.29
CA GLY A 858 0.95 9.27 -21.80
C GLY A 858 0.82 7.82 -22.28
N LYS A 859 0.75 6.87 -21.34
CA LYS A 859 0.42 5.45 -21.56
C LYS A 859 -1.00 5.08 -21.15
N GLN A 860 -1.91 6.04 -21.18
CA GLN A 860 -3.32 5.78 -20.96
C GLN A 860 -3.80 4.73 -21.98
N VAL A 861 -4.44 3.66 -21.52
CA VAL A 861 -5.06 2.60 -22.33
C VAL A 861 -5.95 1.80 -21.40
N LYS A 862 -7.05 1.29 -21.95
CA LYS A 862 -7.98 0.46 -21.19
C LYS A 862 -7.28 -0.78 -20.67
N SER A 863 -7.34 -1.00 -19.36
CA SER A 863 -6.73 -2.15 -18.71
C SER A 863 -7.60 -2.69 -17.59
N GLN A 864 -7.32 -3.93 -17.18
CA GLN A 864 -8.05 -4.65 -16.15
C GLN A 864 -7.05 -5.34 -15.21
N VAL A 865 -7.37 -5.41 -13.92
CA VAL A 865 -6.56 -6.12 -12.93
C VAL A 865 -6.95 -7.59 -12.86
N GLY A 866 -5.97 -8.48 -12.86
CA GLY A 866 -6.16 -9.90 -12.61
C GLY A 866 -6.55 -10.70 -13.85
N ARG A 867 -7.35 -11.76 -13.63
CA ARG A 867 -7.86 -12.63 -14.70
C ARG A 867 -8.93 -11.92 -15.53
N ASP A 868 -9.13 -12.43 -16.74
CA ASP A 868 -10.08 -11.86 -17.69
C ASP A 868 -11.47 -11.85 -17.07
N GLY A 869 -12.06 -10.67 -17.01
CA GLY A 869 -13.38 -10.44 -16.41
C GLY A 869 -13.48 -10.47 -14.88
N ALA A 870 -12.39 -10.66 -14.14
CA ALA A 870 -12.40 -10.63 -12.67
C ALA A 870 -12.76 -9.24 -12.09
N SER A 871 -12.14 -8.17 -12.61
CA SER A 871 -12.38 -6.78 -12.18
C SER A 871 -12.99 -5.88 -13.26
N LYS A 872 -13.41 -4.66 -12.92
CA LYS A 872 -13.90 -3.69 -13.91
C LYS A 872 -12.73 -3.14 -14.74
N ALA A 873 -12.89 -3.07 -16.05
CA ALA A 873 -11.92 -2.37 -16.91
C ALA A 873 -11.92 -0.86 -16.61
N GLN A 874 -10.72 -0.28 -16.52
CA GLN A 874 -10.48 1.12 -16.22
C GLN A 874 -9.56 1.73 -17.28
N PHE A 875 -9.29 3.03 -17.17
CA PHE A 875 -8.24 3.72 -17.92
C PHE A 875 -8.41 3.85 -19.43
N GLU A 876 -9.60 3.61 -20.00
CA GLU A 876 -9.92 3.91 -21.41
C GLU A 876 -9.49 5.34 -21.79
N VAL A 877 -8.82 5.50 -22.93
CA VAL A 877 -8.22 6.79 -23.36
C VAL A 877 -9.32 7.81 -23.60
N PHE A 878 -10.26 7.47 -24.48
CA PHE A 878 -11.36 8.33 -24.88
C PHE A 878 -12.69 7.78 -24.39
N THR A 879 -12.96 7.96 -23.10
CA THR A 879 -14.27 7.62 -22.54
C THR A 879 -15.41 8.34 -23.29
N PRO A 880 -16.64 7.79 -23.33
CA PRO A 880 -17.75 8.43 -24.02
C PRO A 880 -18.02 9.88 -23.58
N LEU A 881 -17.83 10.19 -22.28
CA LEU A 881 -17.96 11.56 -21.77
C LEU A 881 -16.86 12.47 -22.32
N LEU A 882 -15.61 12.00 -22.39
CA LEU A 882 -14.51 12.78 -22.93
C LEU A 882 -14.67 13.00 -24.45
N GLN A 883 -15.09 11.98 -25.21
CA GLN A 883 -15.41 12.12 -26.64
C GLN A 883 -16.46 13.21 -26.87
N LYS A 884 -17.49 13.28 -26.01
CA LYS A 884 -18.52 14.32 -26.07
C LYS A 884 -17.93 15.71 -25.82
N GLN A 885 -17.08 15.89 -24.81
CA GLN A 885 -16.44 17.18 -24.53
C GLN A 885 -15.52 17.63 -25.67
N ILE A 886 -14.69 16.72 -26.20
CA ILE A 886 -13.78 17.01 -27.33
C ILE A 886 -14.58 17.36 -28.58
N THR A 887 -15.63 16.59 -28.89
CA THR A 887 -16.49 16.85 -30.06
C THR A 887 -17.12 18.24 -29.98
N LYS A 888 -17.65 18.61 -28.82
CA LYS A 888 -18.21 19.94 -28.58
C LYS A 888 -17.15 21.03 -28.79
N TYR A 889 -15.97 20.84 -28.22
CA TYR A 889 -14.86 21.79 -28.34
C TYR A 889 -14.45 22.04 -29.79
N CYS A 890 -14.28 20.97 -30.59
CA CYS A 890 -13.94 21.10 -32.00
C CYS A 890 -15.08 21.77 -32.81
N GLN A 891 -16.35 21.49 -32.49
CA GLN A 891 -17.51 22.12 -33.15
C GLN A 891 -17.62 23.63 -32.88
N GLU A 892 -17.08 24.10 -31.76
CA GLU A 892 -17.02 25.53 -31.40
C GLU A 892 -15.71 26.22 -31.85
N GLY A 893 -14.91 25.54 -32.68
CA GLY A 893 -13.70 26.07 -33.29
C GLY A 893 -12.44 25.96 -32.44
N GLY A 894 -12.42 24.98 -31.53
CA GLY A 894 -11.30 24.72 -30.62
C GLY A 894 -9.96 24.40 -31.31
N ARG A 895 -8.87 24.42 -30.55
CA ARG A 895 -7.52 24.10 -31.04
C ARG A 895 -6.88 23.09 -30.11
N LEU A 896 -6.60 21.90 -30.62
CA LEU A 896 -6.31 20.74 -29.78
C LEU A 896 -4.93 20.13 -30.09
N LEU A 897 -4.18 19.83 -29.04
CA LEU A 897 -3.02 18.93 -29.06
C LEU A 897 -3.36 17.69 -28.23
N ILE A 898 -3.10 16.51 -28.76
CA ILE A 898 -3.17 15.22 -28.06
C ILE A 898 -1.84 14.51 -28.28
N SER A 899 -1.22 13.99 -27.21
CA SER A 899 -0.03 13.14 -27.30
C SER A 899 -0.14 11.92 -26.39
N GLY A 900 0.20 10.74 -26.90
CA GLY A 900 0.17 9.51 -26.13
C GLY A 900 0.45 8.26 -26.97
N SER A 901 0.75 7.15 -26.30
CA SER A 901 1.24 5.91 -26.94
C SER A 901 0.14 5.02 -27.50
N TYR A 902 -1.08 5.13 -26.95
CA TYR A 902 -2.23 4.27 -27.28
C TYR A 902 -3.48 5.07 -27.69
N VAL A 903 -3.28 6.30 -28.18
CA VAL A 903 -4.37 7.21 -28.59
C VAL A 903 -5.20 6.68 -29.77
N ALA A 904 -4.71 5.67 -30.47
CA ALA A 904 -5.41 5.00 -31.55
C ALA A 904 -5.63 3.51 -31.27
N SER A 905 -4.62 2.75 -30.83
CA SER A 905 -4.79 1.31 -30.62
C SER A 905 -5.89 0.99 -29.60
N ASP A 906 -6.10 1.81 -28.55
CA ASP A 906 -7.19 1.59 -27.57
C ASP A 906 -8.60 1.60 -28.22
N ILE A 907 -8.76 2.25 -29.38
CA ILE A 907 -10.01 2.34 -30.15
C ILE A 907 -10.17 1.19 -31.16
N TRP A 908 -9.06 0.73 -31.77
CA TRP A 908 -9.11 -0.22 -32.90
C TRP A 908 -8.69 -1.65 -32.54
N ASP A 909 -7.80 -1.82 -31.57
CA ASP A 909 -7.11 -3.06 -31.23
C ASP A 909 -6.79 -3.05 -29.73
N ASN A 910 -7.84 -3.02 -28.90
CA ASN A 910 -7.70 -2.88 -27.47
C ASN A 910 -7.00 -4.10 -26.88
N LEU A 911 -6.18 -3.90 -25.84
CA LEU A 911 -5.53 -5.01 -25.10
C LEU A 911 -6.54 -6.05 -24.57
N LEU A 912 -7.80 -5.66 -24.41
CA LEU A 912 -8.88 -6.53 -23.92
C LEU A 912 -9.74 -7.17 -25.05
N ASP A 913 -9.52 -6.87 -26.33
CA ASP A 913 -10.40 -7.28 -27.46
C ASP A 913 -10.21 -8.74 -27.94
N ASN A 914 -9.31 -9.52 -27.33
CA ASN A 914 -9.10 -10.94 -27.67
C ASN A 914 -10.18 -11.91 -27.15
N GLU A 915 -11.40 -11.45 -26.84
CA GLU A 915 -12.52 -12.29 -26.40
C GLU A 915 -13.79 -12.10 -27.25
N PRO A 916 -14.55 -13.18 -27.54
CA PRO A 916 -15.84 -13.09 -28.21
C PRO A 916 -16.81 -12.25 -27.38
N SER A 917 -17.29 -11.16 -27.98
CA SER A 917 -18.43 -10.33 -27.59
C SER A 917 -19.04 -10.66 -26.22
N ARG A 918 -18.63 -9.89 -25.20
CA ARG A 918 -19.41 -9.78 -23.96
C ARG A 918 -20.86 -9.40 -24.31
N PRO A 919 -21.87 -9.97 -23.64
CA PRO A 919 -23.21 -9.40 -23.69
C PRO A 919 -23.10 -7.97 -23.20
N SER A 920 -23.58 -7.01 -23.99
CA SER A 920 -23.62 -5.60 -23.62
C SER A 920 -24.11 -5.41 -22.16
N HIS A 921 -23.67 -4.36 -21.46
CA HIS A 921 -24.17 -3.98 -20.12
C HIS A 921 -25.71 -3.90 -20.04
N THR A 922 -26.42 -3.80 -21.17
CA THR A 922 -27.89 -3.90 -21.22
C THR A 922 -28.41 -5.29 -20.85
N GLY A 923 -27.65 -6.36 -21.06
CA GLY A 923 -27.99 -7.74 -20.68
C GLY A 923 -27.96 -7.94 -19.17
N GLU A 924 -26.95 -7.42 -18.48
CA GLU A 924 -26.86 -7.49 -17.01
C GLU A 924 -27.94 -6.64 -16.34
N VAL A 925 -28.18 -5.42 -16.82
CA VAL A 925 -29.28 -4.57 -16.30
C VAL A 925 -30.64 -5.21 -16.59
N LYS A 926 -30.86 -5.81 -17.76
CA LYS A 926 -32.07 -6.58 -18.06
C LYS A 926 -32.22 -7.80 -17.15
N ASN A 927 -31.13 -8.49 -16.84
CA ASN A 927 -31.15 -9.65 -15.94
C ASN A 927 -31.44 -9.24 -14.49
N ILE A 928 -30.89 -8.11 -14.02
CA ILE A 928 -31.18 -7.55 -12.69
C ILE A 928 -32.65 -7.12 -12.62
N VAL A 929 -33.15 -6.38 -13.62
CA VAL A 929 -34.56 -5.97 -13.70
C VAL A 929 -35.47 -7.18 -13.77
N ALA A 930 -35.15 -8.19 -14.58
CA ALA A 930 -35.92 -9.44 -14.69
C ALA A 930 -35.92 -10.23 -13.37
N SER A 931 -34.79 -10.27 -12.65
CA SER A 931 -34.66 -10.94 -11.36
C SER A 931 -35.45 -10.21 -10.26
N LEU A 932 -35.44 -8.88 -10.25
CA LEU A 932 -36.25 -8.05 -9.35
C LEU A 932 -37.75 -8.16 -9.66
N GLN A 933 -38.14 -8.15 -10.94
CA GLN A 933 -39.53 -8.38 -11.37
C GLN A 933 -40.02 -9.77 -10.98
N LYS A 934 -39.17 -10.79 -11.14
CA LYS A 934 -39.47 -12.15 -10.72
C LYS A 934 -39.63 -12.24 -9.20
N THR A 935 -38.69 -11.68 -8.44
CA THR A 935 -38.75 -11.64 -6.96
C THR A 935 -40.01 -10.92 -6.47
N SER A 936 -40.36 -9.78 -7.07
CA SER A 936 -41.59 -9.06 -6.75
C SER A 936 -42.84 -9.88 -7.09
N SER A 937 -42.83 -10.60 -8.21
CA SER A 937 -43.96 -11.46 -8.63
C SER A 937 -44.13 -12.66 -7.71
N ASP A 938 -43.02 -13.30 -7.32
CA ASP A 938 -42.99 -14.46 -6.43
C ASP A 938 -43.47 -14.06 -5.01
N LEU A 939 -43.04 -12.89 -4.50
CA LEU A 939 -43.51 -12.34 -3.24
C LEU A 939 -45.00 -11.95 -3.27
N GLN A 940 -45.47 -11.41 -4.40
CA GLN A 940 -46.90 -11.10 -4.58
C GLN A 940 -47.75 -12.37 -4.63
N ALA A 941 -47.26 -13.43 -5.29
CA ALA A 941 -47.92 -14.73 -5.30
C ALA A 941 -47.98 -15.35 -3.90
N LEU A 942 -46.90 -15.27 -3.13
CA LEU A 942 -46.86 -15.70 -1.73
C LEU A 942 -47.87 -14.91 -0.88
N LEU A 943 -47.93 -13.59 -1.03
CA LEU A 943 -48.89 -12.73 -0.32
C LEU A 943 -50.35 -13.09 -0.65
N ASN A 944 -50.65 -13.42 -1.91
CA ASN A 944 -51.97 -13.87 -2.35
C ASN A 944 -52.33 -15.24 -1.76
N THR A 945 -51.37 -16.18 -1.70
CA THR A 945 -51.55 -17.48 -1.05
C THR A 945 -51.84 -17.32 0.44
N ILE A 946 -51.06 -16.49 1.15
CA ILE A 946 -51.29 -16.18 2.57
C ILE A 946 -52.69 -15.60 2.80
N HIS A 947 -53.13 -14.66 1.95
CA HIS A 947 -54.49 -14.11 2.01
C HIS A 947 -55.57 -15.18 1.76
N SER A 948 -55.36 -16.06 0.77
CA SER A 948 -56.30 -17.13 0.42
C SER A 948 -56.42 -18.16 1.55
N GLU A 949 -55.28 -18.61 2.09
CA GLU A 949 -55.24 -19.55 3.22
C GLU A 949 -55.89 -18.93 4.47
N TYR A 950 -55.60 -17.67 4.78
CA TYR A 950 -56.26 -16.97 5.88
C TYR A 950 -57.76 -16.85 5.67
N THR A 951 -58.22 -16.55 4.46
CA THR A 951 -59.66 -16.46 4.13
C THR A 951 -60.34 -17.83 4.25
N GLN A 952 -59.67 -18.92 3.87
CA GLN A 952 -60.18 -20.28 4.08
C GLN A 952 -60.25 -20.64 5.56
N VAL A 953 -59.20 -20.33 6.32
CA VAL A 953 -59.15 -20.57 7.77
C VAL A 953 -60.22 -19.76 8.50
N GLN A 954 -60.49 -18.51 8.08
CA GLN A 954 -61.60 -17.73 8.62
C GLN A 954 -62.96 -18.36 8.33
N LYS A 955 -63.22 -18.77 7.08
CA LYS A 955 -64.49 -19.45 6.71
C LYS A 955 -64.68 -20.77 7.46
N SER A 956 -63.60 -21.53 7.66
CA SER A 956 -63.63 -22.76 8.47
C SER A 956 -63.88 -22.46 9.95
N ASN A 957 -63.26 -21.41 10.51
CA ASN A 957 -63.46 -21.03 11.91
C ASN A 957 -64.86 -20.44 12.18
N GLU A 958 -65.45 -19.68 11.25
CA GLU A 958 -66.84 -19.21 11.30
C GLU A 958 -67.83 -20.38 11.31
N SER A 959 -67.55 -21.46 10.57
CA SER A 959 -68.39 -22.66 10.56
C SER A 959 -68.29 -23.50 11.84
N LEU A 960 -67.25 -23.29 12.66
CA LEU A 960 -66.91 -24.09 13.85
C LEU A 960 -67.05 -23.33 15.18
N GLY A 961 -67.41 -22.03 15.16
CA GLY A 961 -67.73 -21.25 16.35
C GLY A 961 -66.53 -20.86 17.23
N PHE A 962 -65.31 -20.79 16.68
CA PHE A 962 -64.10 -20.37 17.41
C PHE A 962 -63.79 -18.88 17.22
N GLU A 963 -63.33 -18.20 18.29
CA GLU A 963 -62.83 -16.82 18.23
C GLU A 963 -61.46 -16.72 17.51
N TYR A 964 -61.31 -15.62 16.78
CA TYR A 964 -60.38 -15.34 15.67
C TYR A 964 -58.88 -15.62 15.88
N TYR A 965 -58.25 -16.26 14.88
CA TYR A 965 -56.80 -16.22 14.65
C TYR A 965 -56.40 -14.79 14.24
N LYS A 966 -55.46 -14.16 14.95
CA LYS A 966 -54.93 -12.84 14.57
C LYS A 966 -53.93 -12.99 13.42
N TYR A 967 -54.11 -12.13 12.42
CA TYR A 967 -53.22 -11.94 11.28
C TYR A 967 -51.82 -11.54 11.79
N ASP A 968 -50.74 -12.13 11.27
CA ASP A 968 -49.39 -11.60 11.50
C ASP A 968 -49.20 -10.36 10.60
N GLU A 969 -49.80 -9.26 11.05
CA GLU A 969 -49.76 -7.97 10.35
C GLU A 969 -48.31 -7.48 10.15
N GLU A 970 -47.37 -7.89 11.01
CA GLU A 970 -45.96 -7.53 10.91
C GLU A 970 -45.29 -8.22 9.71
N ALA A 971 -45.55 -9.51 9.50
CA ALA A 971 -45.03 -10.27 8.36
C ALA A 971 -45.60 -9.75 7.03
N VAL A 972 -46.91 -9.50 6.97
CA VAL A 972 -47.56 -8.95 5.77
C VAL A 972 -47.10 -7.53 5.49
N ARG A 973 -46.94 -6.70 6.51
CA ARG A 973 -46.38 -5.35 6.37
C ARG A 973 -44.96 -5.40 5.80
N LYS A 974 -44.08 -6.28 6.31
CA LYS A 974 -42.70 -6.43 5.80
C LYS A 974 -42.64 -6.92 4.36
N ILE A 975 -43.50 -7.88 3.98
CA ILE A 975 -43.58 -8.35 2.59
C ILE A 975 -44.07 -7.22 1.68
N THR A 976 -45.09 -6.47 2.11
CA THR A 976 -45.61 -5.31 1.36
C THR A 976 -44.57 -4.20 1.21
N GLU A 977 -43.87 -3.84 2.28
CA GLU A 977 -42.77 -2.85 2.26
C GLU A 977 -41.63 -3.30 1.33
N THR A 978 -41.34 -4.60 1.26
CA THR A 978 -40.30 -5.16 0.37
C THR A 978 -40.73 -5.13 -1.10
N ILE A 979 -42.01 -5.40 -1.38
CA ILE A 979 -42.59 -5.27 -2.73
C ILE A 979 -42.56 -3.80 -3.16
N ASP A 980 -43.00 -2.88 -2.30
CA ASP A 980 -42.98 -1.44 -2.57
C ASP A 980 -41.56 -0.92 -2.79
N LEU A 981 -40.58 -1.35 -1.98
CA LEU A 981 -39.17 -1.03 -2.20
C LEU A 981 -38.69 -1.55 -3.56
N SER A 982 -39.00 -2.82 -3.88
CA SER A 982 -38.58 -3.45 -5.13
C SER A 982 -39.15 -2.72 -6.35
N ASN A 983 -40.44 -2.37 -6.31
CA ASN A 983 -41.10 -1.58 -7.35
C ASN A 983 -40.54 -0.15 -7.43
N LYS A 984 -40.29 0.50 -6.30
CA LYS A 984 -39.66 1.82 -6.25
C LYS A 984 -38.23 1.81 -6.80
N TYR A 985 -37.47 0.73 -6.58
CA TYR A 985 -36.17 0.51 -7.20
C TYR A 985 -36.31 0.27 -8.71
N ILE A 986 -37.28 -0.54 -9.16
CA ILE A 986 -37.57 -0.75 -10.58
C ILE A 986 -37.96 0.57 -11.26
N ASP A 987 -38.79 1.40 -10.63
CA ASP A 987 -39.21 2.72 -11.12
C ASP A 987 -38.08 3.75 -11.06
N SER A 988 -37.22 3.71 -10.03
CA SER A 988 -36.02 4.53 -9.94
C SER A 988 -35.01 4.15 -11.02
N ILE A 989 -34.79 2.85 -11.25
CA ILE A 989 -33.97 2.34 -12.34
C ILE A 989 -34.60 2.74 -13.67
N GLY A 990 -35.91 2.58 -13.83
CA GLY A 990 -36.67 2.94 -15.03
C GLY A 990 -36.66 4.44 -15.32
N SER A 991 -36.73 5.30 -14.31
CA SER A 991 -36.69 6.77 -14.44
C SER A 991 -35.26 7.31 -14.63
N THR A 992 -34.28 6.73 -13.95
CA THR A 992 -32.85 6.98 -14.20
C THR A 992 -32.51 6.56 -15.63
N LEU A 993 -33.01 5.40 -16.07
CA LEU A 993 -32.93 4.94 -17.45
C LEU A 993 -33.76 5.81 -18.40
N ALA A 994 -34.90 6.40 -18.01
CA ALA A 994 -35.72 7.23 -18.91
C ALA A 994 -35.12 8.62 -19.17
N VAL A 995 -34.50 9.22 -18.15
CA VAL A 995 -33.77 10.49 -18.26
C VAL A 995 -32.46 10.30 -19.04
N THR A 996 -31.79 9.16 -18.87
CA THR A 996 -30.63 8.79 -19.70
C THR A 996 -31.04 8.26 -21.09
N ASN A 997 -32.21 7.64 -21.26
CA ASN A 997 -32.70 7.00 -22.50
C ASN A 997 -32.99 7.96 -23.64
N LYS A 998 -33.22 9.25 -23.42
CA LYS A 998 -33.46 10.14 -24.56
C LYS A 998 -32.16 10.36 -25.36
N ASP A 999 -31.03 10.43 -24.65
CA ASP A 999 -29.69 10.47 -25.24
C ASP A 999 -29.19 9.06 -25.57
N LEU A 1000 -29.47 8.06 -24.72
CA LEU A 1000 -29.13 6.65 -24.97
C LEU A 1000 -29.89 6.03 -26.15
N LYS A 1001 -31.13 6.41 -26.45
CA LYS A 1001 -31.85 5.88 -27.64
C LYS A 1001 -31.35 6.46 -28.97
N ALA A 1002 -30.69 7.62 -28.94
CA ALA A 1002 -29.89 8.10 -30.06
C ALA A 1002 -28.54 7.35 -30.13
N PHE A 1003 -28.01 6.96 -28.97
CA PHE A 1003 -26.79 6.15 -28.78
C PHE A 1003 -27.00 4.66 -29.15
N GLU A 1004 -28.22 4.11 -29.03
CA GLU A 1004 -28.55 2.68 -29.21
C GLU A 1004 -29.01 2.33 -30.63
N LYS A 1005 -29.25 3.33 -31.49
CA LYS A 1005 -29.51 3.11 -32.92
C LYS A 1005 -28.20 2.88 -33.68
N GLY A 1006 -27.62 1.69 -33.52
CA GLY A 1006 -27.03 0.94 -34.64
C GLY A 1006 -25.62 1.27 -35.10
N THR A 1007 -24.68 1.58 -34.21
CA THR A 1007 -23.23 1.38 -34.46
C THR A 1007 -22.59 0.85 -33.17
N ASP A 1008 -21.73 -0.16 -33.30
CA ASP A 1008 -21.02 -0.79 -32.17
C ASP A 1008 -20.29 0.28 -31.33
N GLY A 1009 -20.06 0.04 -30.03
CA GLY A 1009 -19.32 0.99 -29.18
C GLY A 1009 -17.99 1.42 -29.81
N ASP A 1010 -17.30 0.45 -30.40
CA ASP A 1010 -16.03 0.63 -31.08
C ASP A 1010 -16.18 1.40 -32.39
N GLU A 1011 -17.27 1.19 -33.12
CA GLU A 1011 -17.54 1.89 -34.38
C GLU A 1011 -17.77 3.39 -34.16
N ARG A 1012 -18.36 3.78 -33.00
CA ARG A 1012 -18.50 5.18 -32.62
C ARG A 1012 -17.19 5.82 -32.24
N SER A 1013 -16.35 5.14 -31.47
CA SER A 1013 -15.00 5.62 -31.14
C SER A 1013 -14.12 5.76 -32.39
N LYS A 1014 -14.22 4.82 -33.34
CA LYS A 1014 -13.56 4.90 -34.65
C LYS A 1014 -14.07 6.10 -35.46
N THR A 1015 -15.39 6.28 -35.51
CA THR A 1015 -16.03 7.44 -36.17
C THR A 1015 -15.59 8.76 -35.53
N PHE A 1016 -15.49 8.82 -34.20
CA PHE A 1016 -14.99 9.97 -33.46
C PHE A 1016 -13.55 10.30 -33.86
N ALA A 1017 -12.64 9.31 -33.83
CA ALA A 1017 -11.25 9.51 -34.22
C ALA A 1017 -11.11 9.96 -35.69
N GLU A 1018 -11.84 9.34 -36.62
CA GLU A 1018 -11.77 9.68 -38.04
C GLU A 1018 -12.40 11.05 -38.37
N ASN A 1019 -13.54 11.39 -37.76
CA ASN A 1019 -14.29 12.60 -38.12
C ASN A 1019 -13.91 13.83 -37.29
N ILE A 1020 -13.51 13.65 -36.04
CA ILE A 1020 -13.16 14.73 -35.09
C ILE A 1020 -11.65 14.87 -34.92
N LEU A 1021 -10.91 13.77 -34.73
CA LEU A 1021 -9.45 13.85 -34.55
C LEU A 1021 -8.67 13.75 -35.85
N LYS A 1022 -9.35 13.40 -36.96
CA LYS A 1022 -8.84 13.37 -38.34
C LYS A 1022 -7.68 12.41 -38.55
N PHE A 1023 -7.68 11.31 -37.82
CA PHE A 1023 -6.74 10.22 -38.06
C PHE A 1023 -7.43 8.85 -38.08
N ARG A 1024 -6.74 7.86 -38.65
CA ARG A 1024 -7.06 6.44 -38.55
C ARG A 1024 -5.84 5.70 -38.03
N TRP A 1025 -6.06 4.67 -37.24
CA TRP A 1025 -5.02 3.76 -36.77
C TRP A 1025 -4.35 3.00 -37.93
N MET A 1026 -3.03 2.86 -37.86
CA MET A 1026 -2.23 2.05 -38.79
C MET A 1026 -1.67 0.81 -38.11
N THR A 1027 -1.00 0.97 -36.98
CA THR A 1027 -0.39 -0.12 -36.21
C THR A 1027 -0.07 0.37 -34.80
N HIS A 1028 -0.12 -0.52 -33.83
CA HIS A 1028 0.61 -0.36 -32.58
C HIS A 1028 2.06 -0.86 -32.81
N PHE A 1029 3.03 -0.54 -31.94
CA PHE A 1029 4.47 -0.79 -32.17
C PHE A 1029 5.07 -0.07 -33.39
N ALA A 1030 4.64 1.15 -33.63
CA ALA A 1030 5.09 1.90 -34.79
C ALA A 1030 6.58 2.28 -34.76
N SER A 1031 7.29 2.11 -33.65
CA SER A 1031 8.75 2.22 -33.56
C SER A 1031 9.29 1.37 -32.43
N ALA A 1032 10.44 0.74 -32.66
CA ALA A 1032 11.23 0.09 -31.61
C ALA A 1032 12.39 0.97 -31.13
N ALA A 1033 12.84 1.90 -31.98
CA ALA A 1033 14.00 2.75 -31.73
C ALA A 1033 13.70 4.01 -30.91
N GLY A 1034 12.43 4.42 -30.81
CA GLY A 1034 12.04 5.61 -30.05
C GLY A 1034 12.45 6.93 -30.70
N GLU A 1035 12.67 6.95 -32.03
CA GLU A 1035 13.19 8.12 -32.74
C GLU A 1035 12.13 8.65 -33.73
N VAL A 1036 11.86 9.95 -33.68
CA VAL A 1036 10.88 10.65 -34.51
C VAL A 1036 11.55 11.78 -35.27
N LYS A 1037 11.24 11.89 -36.56
CA LYS A 1037 11.73 12.96 -37.45
C LYS A 1037 10.57 13.69 -38.10
N MET A 1038 10.82 14.93 -38.52
CA MET A 1038 9.84 15.73 -39.24
C MET A 1038 9.41 15.06 -40.56
N ALA A 1039 8.17 15.29 -40.96
CA ALA A 1039 7.67 14.98 -42.29
C ALA A 1039 7.41 16.28 -43.07
N GLN A 1040 7.78 16.31 -44.35
CA GLN A 1040 7.40 17.45 -45.20
C GLN A 1040 5.88 17.55 -45.30
N ASN A 1041 5.35 18.74 -45.02
CA ASN A 1041 3.92 19.01 -45.02
C ASN A 1041 3.64 20.48 -45.38
N PRO A 1042 2.48 20.80 -45.96
CA PRO A 1042 2.15 22.18 -46.34
C PRO A 1042 1.78 23.08 -45.17
N LEU A 1043 1.64 22.53 -43.95
CA LEU A 1043 1.25 23.28 -42.76
C LEU A 1043 2.46 23.95 -42.07
N GLY A 1044 3.69 23.53 -42.43
CA GLY A 1044 4.93 24.03 -41.82
C GLY A 1044 5.17 23.53 -40.40
N VAL A 1045 4.40 22.55 -39.93
CA VAL A 1045 4.55 21.94 -38.60
C VAL A 1045 5.74 20.99 -38.61
N GLY A 1046 6.55 20.99 -37.55
CA GLY A 1046 7.78 20.23 -37.41
C GLY A 1046 9.00 20.88 -38.07
N TYR A 1047 8.91 22.12 -38.56
CA TYR A 1047 9.99 22.78 -39.32
C TYR A 1047 10.96 23.56 -38.44
N ASN A 1048 10.55 23.91 -37.21
CA ASN A 1048 11.48 24.42 -36.20
C ASN A 1048 12.21 23.24 -35.56
N ALA A 1049 13.26 22.78 -36.23
CA ALA A 1049 14.05 21.65 -35.79
C ALA A 1049 15.06 22.04 -34.71
N ILE A 1050 15.16 21.20 -33.69
CA ILE A 1050 16.36 21.07 -32.86
C ILE A 1050 17.59 20.77 -33.73
N PRO A 1051 18.81 21.09 -33.27
CA PRO A 1051 20.04 20.91 -34.06
C PRO A 1051 20.26 19.50 -34.62
N SER A 1052 19.76 18.46 -33.93
CA SER A 1052 19.85 17.06 -34.36
C SER A 1052 18.90 16.69 -35.51
N GLY A 1053 17.85 17.47 -35.74
CA GLY A 1053 16.76 17.16 -36.68
C GLY A 1053 15.85 16.01 -36.25
N LYS A 1054 16.00 15.48 -35.03
CA LYS A 1054 15.26 14.30 -34.54
C LYS A 1054 14.97 14.33 -33.04
N TYR A 1055 13.76 13.93 -32.69
CA TYR A 1055 13.26 13.76 -31.34
C TYR A 1055 13.44 12.30 -30.90
N THR A 1056 13.84 12.06 -29.66
CA THR A 1056 14.11 10.73 -29.10
C THR A 1056 13.34 10.56 -27.79
N PHE A 1057 12.75 9.39 -27.58
CA PHE A 1057 12.03 9.02 -26.36
C PHE A 1057 12.41 7.61 -25.90
N GLU A 1058 12.25 7.37 -24.60
CA GLU A 1058 12.67 6.13 -23.96
C GLU A 1058 11.71 4.96 -24.28
N THR A 1059 12.19 3.92 -24.95
CA THR A 1059 11.40 2.70 -25.26
C THR A 1059 11.66 1.54 -24.31
N THR A 1060 12.61 1.70 -23.39
CA THR A 1060 12.99 0.67 -22.41
C THR A 1060 12.90 1.19 -20.97
N PRO A 1061 12.62 0.31 -19.98
CA PRO A 1061 12.59 0.71 -18.57
C PRO A 1061 13.86 1.44 -18.15
N ASN A 1062 13.72 2.53 -17.41
CA ASN A 1062 14.82 3.39 -16.97
C ASN A 1062 14.41 4.14 -15.69
N GLU A 1063 15.33 4.91 -15.09
CA GLU A 1063 15.12 5.59 -13.80
C GLU A 1063 14.43 6.97 -13.94
N LYS A 1064 14.25 7.50 -15.15
CA LYS A 1064 13.85 8.90 -15.41
C LYS A 1064 12.38 9.08 -15.79
N VAL A 1065 11.87 8.23 -16.67
CA VAL A 1065 10.49 8.29 -17.19
C VAL A 1065 10.00 6.89 -17.57
N TYR A 1066 8.69 6.67 -17.52
CA TYR A 1066 8.11 5.41 -17.99
C TYR A 1066 8.50 5.13 -19.46
N SER A 1067 8.69 3.86 -19.80
CA SER A 1067 9.05 3.43 -21.16
C SER A 1067 7.86 3.38 -22.11
N VAL A 1068 8.06 3.73 -23.37
CA VAL A 1068 7.07 3.68 -24.45
C VAL A 1068 7.42 2.54 -25.43
N GLU A 1069 7.04 1.32 -25.08
CA GLU A 1069 7.33 0.11 -25.87
C GLU A 1069 6.44 -0.06 -27.12
N SER A 1070 5.24 0.54 -27.11
CA SER A 1070 4.19 0.31 -28.11
C SER A 1070 3.62 1.63 -28.65
N PRO A 1071 4.44 2.54 -29.21
CA PRO A 1071 3.94 3.80 -29.74
C PRO A 1071 3.00 3.57 -30.93
N ASP A 1072 2.02 4.45 -31.11
CA ASP A 1072 0.98 4.33 -32.12
C ASP A 1072 1.39 4.93 -33.47
N GLY A 1073 0.99 4.25 -34.55
CA GLY A 1073 1.07 4.73 -35.92
C GLY A 1073 -0.26 5.30 -36.38
N LEU A 1074 -0.27 6.56 -36.83
CA LEU A 1074 -1.50 7.31 -37.16
C LEU A 1074 -1.46 7.81 -38.59
N VAL A 1075 -2.50 7.59 -39.39
CA VAL A 1075 -2.60 8.17 -40.75
C VAL A 1075 -3.68 9.25 -40.84
N PRO A 1076 -3.45 10.33 -41.61
CA PRO A 1076 -4.42 11.41 -41.75
C PRO A 1076 -5.69 10.96 -42.46
N VAL A 1077 -6.84 11.50 -42.03
CA VAL A 1077 -8.16 11.25 -42.63
C VAL A 1077 -8.81 12.56 -43.07
N GLY A 1078 -9.18 12.61 -44.35
CA GLY A 1078 -9.89 13.74 -44.94
C GLY A 1078 -8.98 14.84 -45.52
N PRO A 1079 -9.57 15.82 -46.23
CA PRO A 1079 -8.82 16.96 -46.74
C PRO A 1079 -8.27 17.80 -45.58
N ASN A 1080 -7.12 18.44 -45.81
CA ASN A 1080 -6.43 19.29 -44.85
C ASN A 1080 -5.84 18.59 -43.62
N ALA A 1081 -5.86 17.26 -43.57
CA ALA A 1081 -5.11 16.45 -42.60
C ALA A 1081 -3.80 15.95 -43.22
N TRP A 1082 -2.68 16.08 -42.50
CA TRP A 1082 -1.34 15.75 -42.99
C TRP A 1082 -0.50 15.05 -41.93
N THR A 1083 0.33 14.11 -42.36
CA THR A 1083 1.43 13.58 -41.53
C THR A 1083 2.44 14.70 -41.27
N ILE A 1084 2.74 14.97 -40.00
CA ILE A 1084 3.70 16.00 -39.58
C ILE A 1084 5.00 15.40 -39.02
N PHE A 1085 4.94 14.17 -38.52
CA PHE A 1085 6.08 13.44 -37.97
C PHE A 1085 6.08 11.99 -38.45
N ARG A 1086 7.27 11.37 -38.51
CA ARG A 1086 7.45 9.96 -38.83
C ARG A 1086 8.43 9.31 -37.86
N TYR A 1087 8.18 8.06 -37.52
CA TYR A 1087 9.17 7.23 -36.86
C TYR A 1087 10.35 7.00 -37.80
N ALA A 1088 11.56 7.22 -37.30
CA ALA A 1088 12.73 7.34 -38.15
C ALA A 1088 13.23 6.00 -38.70
N ASP A 1089 12.99 4.92 -37.95
CA ASP A 1089 13.40 3.54 -38.23
C ASP A 1089 12.59 2.89 -39.36
N ASN A 1090 11.32 3.26 -39.56
CA ASN A 1090 10.45 2.62 -40.56
C ASN A 1090 9.57 3.59 -41.39
N ASN A 1091 9.65 4.90 -41.16
CA ASN A 1091 8.86 5.95 -41.82
C ASN A 1091 7.33 5.89 -41.57
N ILE A 1092 6.85 5.10 -40.62
CA ILE A 1092 5.44 5.11 -40.21
C ILE A 1092 5.10 6.50 -39.67
N SER A 1093 3.89 6.96 -39.95
CA SER A 1093 3.41 8.28 -39.53
C SER A 1093 3.22 8.30 -38.01
N ALA A 1094 3.95 9.20 -37.34
CA ALA A 1094 4.00 9.35 -35.89
C ALA A 1094 3.09 10.47 -35.36
N GLY A 1095 2.57 11.31 -36.26
CA GLY A 1095 1.66 12.39 -35.88
C GLY A 1095 0.91 12.96 -37.07
N VAL A 1096 -0.32 13.38 -36.81
CA VAL A 1096 -1.24 13.97 -37.78
C VAL A 1096 -1.64 15.36 -37.32
N ALA A 1097 -1.59 16.34 -38.23
CA ALA A 1097 -2.19 17.65 -38.02
C ALA A 1097 -3.32 17.90 -39.00
N TYR A 1098 -4.41 18.50 -38.52
CA TYR A 1098 -5.55 18.96 -39.30
C TYR A 1098 -5.70 20.48 -39.19
N LYS A 1099 -5.85 21.13 -40.34
CA LYS A 1099 -6.18 22.56 -40.44
C LYS A 1099 -7.50 22.74 -41.19
N GLY A 1100 -8.61 22.76 -40.45
CA GLY A 1100 -9.93 23.10 -40.99
C GLY A 1100 -10.17 24.61 -41.06
N GLU A 1101 -11.28 24.99 -41.70
CA GLU A 1101 -11.89 26.32 -41.54
C GLU A 1101 -12.61 26.45 -40.19
N ASP A 1102 -12.97 25.30 -39.60
CA ASP A 1102 -13.70 25.17 -38.35
C ASP A 1102 -12.76 25.12 -37.15
N TYR A 1103 -11.84 24.15 -37.10
CA TYR A 1103 -10.94 23.92 -35.97
C TYR A 1103 -9.57 23.41 -36.40
N ARG A 1104 -8.63 23.35 -35.45
CA ARG A 1104 -7.29 22.77 -35.67
C ARG A 1104 -7.01 21.66 -34.65
N CYS A 1105 -6.37 20.59 -35.09
CA CYS A 1105 -6.05 19.44 -34.24
C CYS A 1105 -4.66 18.90 -34.58
N VAL A 1106 -3.89 18.52 -33.57
CA VAL A 1106 -2.65 17.76 -33.69
C VAL A 1106 -2.74 16.55 -32.77
N THR A 1107 -2.54 15.36 -33.32
CA THR A 1107 -2.47 14.11 -32.57
C THR A 1107 -1.13 13.43 -32.82
N LEU A 1108 -0.41 13.11 -31.75
CA LEU A 1108 0.86 12.38 -31.78
C LEU A 1108 0.68 10.98 -31.19
N GLY A 1109 1.28 9.97 -31.82
CA GLY A 1109 1.28 8.58 -31.38
C GLY A 1109 2.39 8.25 -30.36
N PHE A 1110 3.06 9.28 -29.84
CA PHE A 1110 4.04 9.17 -28.76
C PHE A 1110 3.81 10.31 -27.74
N PRO A 1111 4.15 10.12 -26.46
CA PRO A 1111 4.00 11.14 -25.44
C PRO A 1111 5.17 12.14 -25.45
N ILE A 1112 4.89 13.44 -25.41
CA ILE A 1112 5.92 14.49 -25.46
C ILE A 1112 6.77 14.50 -24.17
N GLU A 1113 6.16 14.21 -23.03
CA GLU A 1113 6.78 14.17 -21.70
C GLU A 1113 7.85 13.08 -21.54
N THR A 1114 7.98 12.18 -22.53
CA THR A 1114 8.97 11.09 -22.58
C THR A 1114 10.19 11.41 -23.43
N LEU A 1115 10.23 12.60 -24.06
CA LEU A 1115 11.39 13.03 -24.82
C LEU A 1115 12.62 13.19 -23.91
N GLU A 1116 13.80 12.81 -24.41
CA GLU A 1116 15.03 12.68 -23.61
C GLU A 1116 15.52 14.01 -23.01
N THR A 1117 15.20 15.14 -23.65
CA THR A 1117 15.71 16.46 -23.25
C THR A 1117 14.60 17.51 -23.17
N GLU A 1118 14.75 18.45 -22.24
CA GLU A 1118 13.85 19.62 -22.13
C GLU A 1118 13.86 20.47 -23.40
N GLU A 1119 14.99 20.55 -24.13
CA GLU A 1119 15.08 21.28 -25.40
C GLU A 1119 14.17 20.67 -26.49
N GLN A 1120 14.08 19.34 -26.53
CA GLN A 1120 13.18 18.63 -27.43
C GLN A 1120 11.70 18.95 -27.12
N ILE A 1121 11.33 18.93 -25.84
CA ILE A 1121 9.97 19.26 -25.37
C ILE A 1121 9.63 20.72 -25.70
N ASP A 1122 10.56 21.64 -25.41
CA ASP A 1122 10.41 23.07 -25.70
C ASP A 1122 10.18 23.32 -27.20
N ALA A 1123 11.00 22.72 -28.05
CA ALA A 1123 10.94 22.93 -29.50
C ALA A 1123 9.64 22.40 -30.11
N ILE A 1124 9.24 21.16 -29.75
CA ILE A 1124 8.05 20.54 -30.33
C ILE A 1124 6.77 21.26 -29.89
N LEU A 1125 6.67 21.64 -28.60
CA LEU A 1125 5.50 22.37 -28.09
C LEU A 1125 5.42 23.77 -28.68
N ALA A 1126 6.52 24.52 -28.75
CA ALA A 1126 6.53 25.85 -29.36
C ALA A 1126 6.06 25.83 -30.83
N ASP A 1127 6.50 24.82 -31.60
CA ASP A 1127 6.13 24.70 -33.01
C ASP A 1127 4.66 24.32 -33.20
N ILE A 1128 4.15 23.38 -32.41
CA ILE A 1128 2.73 23.00 -32.43
C ILE A 1128 1.85 24.16 -31.98
N LEU A 1129 2.20 24.86 -30.89
CA LEU A 1129 1.44 26.02 -30.41
C LEU A 1129 1.38 27.13 -31.46
N LYS A 1130 2.50 27.41 -32.14
CA LYS A 1130 2.53 28.36 -33.25
C LYS A 1130 1.54 27.97 -34.35
N PHE A 1131 1.47 26.69 -34.73
CA PHE A 1131 0.49 26.21 -35.70
C PHE A 1131 -0.95 26.35 -35.19
N LEU A 1132 -1.22 25.97 -33.94
CA LEU A 1132 -2.55 26.05 -33.35
C LEU A 1132 -3.03 27.50 -33.24
N THR A 1133 -2.14 28.44 -32.91
CA THR A 1133 -2.51 29.85 -32.69
C THR A 1133 -2.22 30.78 -33.86
N ALA A 1134 -1.67 30.32 -34.97
CA ALA A 1134 -1.39 31.17 -36.12
C ALA A 1134 -2.68 31.88 -36.60
N GLU A 1135 -2.64 33.20 -36.63
CA GLU A 1135 -3.67 34.04 -37.26
C GLU A 1135 -3.74 33.72 -38.77
N GLU A 1136 -4.93 33.90 -39.35
CA GLU A 1136 -5.16 33.63 -40.78
C GLU A 1136 -4.45 34.62 -41.70
#